data_AF-A0A961GYS1-F1
#
_entry.id   AF-A0A961GYS1-F1
#
_cell.length_a   1.000
_cell.length_b   1.000
_cell.length_c   1.000
_cell.angle_alpha   90.00
_cell.angle_beta   90.00
_cell.angle_gamma   90.00
#
_symmetry.space_group_name_H-M   'P 1'
#
loop_
_entity.id
_entity.type
_entity.pdbx_description
1 polymer ?
#
loop_
_entity_poly.entity_id
_entity_poly.type
_entity_poly.pdbx_seq_one_letter_code
_entity_poly.pdbx_strand_id
1 'polypeptide(L)'
;MTTTPSDTSTKRSHRFHLPFRVLLAALLAVGVPELNAQTAGQNGDWNVNANGNWSTASNWTALDAGTSYPSGVGATALIIQNISATRTITLDIDPTLGTLVLGDTNNTSAFVIGSAPGAGTIIFDNGGAGALLNHNSGTSGLSPSGSDRIDANITIADTAGLTIDADRNLEFRGAWNGGGNDLTLTNTNGSSRLNDPRFYWNASSTYLGVLSNVDVLNIIYGEARFDGLAGTANSQLIGANTINLGNGTLQSDSDVFPRLFLVNTETTQTATLNVNGGWLVSDLGTLATLNGDGIDIWSGNINFTGAAATNLFDVNDAGTPEVHYVSGVIGGTGGFSKINTGTLNILSDSDIAGNIYIQRAGEGEAALVSKGGITLSGAAGALSGANSIVLSRDGSLYLDNSSNVLDEGSNGVGRVGNSTQIELRATGRLRIIGNSAVAVNEDLGPLLQATGSGKVNFDLDNTTPQLTTLTFDSYTRSAGSITQFQVLDNTPGAFGSQLGGNARLFITDAGATAVLKGGGGADLSTNKTILVGAFGGVNNISNHFMAFDADNTTELRPLTWDGTQAGSEYWLSRDNTAAGAHAITLANLGSLDQNVNINFNADVTNGAPDGDVDWYGIRPINIQENLAMNSLRFGTNTPTSTSNTQNTNEIGSALVLKAGTHVYLGDSLAANTGLSGNTDGSGMILFGRDVNGTSPGSNQYIAGGVLEFGSREAIIVNESGNSAFIRSTINGSGGLTKAGGNTIYLDNSNTYTGDTNIAEGILVLRDQNGLGDSTQVRVEGDGRLSLFGAWHQRH
;
A
#
# COMPACT_ATOMS: atom_id res chain seq x y z
N MET A 1 -50.01 13.78 -50.31
CA MET A 1 -51.42 13.86 -49.90
C MET A 1 -51.46 14.73 -48.65
N THR A 2 -51.55 16.06 -48.76
CA THR A 2 -52.80 16.86 -48.76
C THR A 2 -53.69 16.47 -47.57
N THR A 3 -53.85 17.30 -46.53
CA THR A 3 -54.49 18.62 -46.59
C THR A 3 -54.13 19.53 -45.40
N THR A 4 -53.95 20.82 -45.70
CA THR A 4 -53.86 22.03 -44.85
C THR A 4 -55.25 22.73 -44.80
N PRO A 5 -55.48 23.94 -44.23
CA PRO A 5 -54.95 24.67 -43.04
C PRO A 5 -56.09 25.43 -42.24
N SER A 6 -55.70 26.42 -41.41
CA SER A 6 -56.43 27.64 -40.96
C SER A 6 -57.20 27.58 -39.63
N ASP A 7 -57.47 28.66 -38.89
CA ASP A 7 -56.85 29.96 -38.60
C ASP A 7 -57.76 30.60 -37.50
N THR A 8 -57.21 31.54 -36.73
CA THR A 8 -57.87 32.66 -36.00
C THR A 8 -59.14 32.49 -35.11
N SER A 9 -58.89 32.65 -33.80
CA SER A 9 -59.44 33.69 -32.90
C SER A 9 -60.93 33.80 -32.49
N THR A 10 -61.10 34.01 -31.17
CA THR A 10 -62.07 34.86 -30.41
C THR A 10 -63.27 34.28 -29.65
N LYS A 11 -63.35 34.75 -28.39
CA LYS A 11 -64.51 34.92 -27.46
C LYS A 11 -65.04 33.63 -26.83
N ARG A 12 -65.32 33.52 -25.52
CA ARG A 12 -65.79 34.50 -24.54
C ARG A 12 -65.58 33.95 -23.12
N SER A 13 -65.36 34.88 -22.19
CA SER A 13 -65.42 34.75 -20.73
C SER A 13 -66.57 33.91 -20.19
N HIS A 14 -66.29 33.03 -19.21
CA HIS A 14 -67.11 32.90 -18.00
C HIS A 14 -66.23 32.45 -16.83
N ARG A 15 -66.02 33.38 -15.88
CA ARG A 15 -65.54 33.09 -14.53
C ARG A 15 -66.64 32.32 -13.81
N PHE A 16 -66.33 31.15 -13.26
CA PHE A 16 -67.09 30.57 -12.17
C PHE A 16 -66.22 30.60 -10.91
N HIS A 17 -66.50 31.59 -10.06
CA HIS A 17 -66.16 31.55 -8.64
C HIS A 17 -67.11 30.58 -7.94
N LEU A 18 -66.58 29.56 -7.27
CA LEU A 18 -67.29 28.82 -6.24
C LEU A 18 -66.77 29.30 -4.87
N PRO A 19 -67.64 29.82 -3.99
CA PRO A 19 -67.23 30.33 -2.70
C PRO A 19 -67.12 29.17 -1.70
N PHE A 20 -65.92 28.94 -1.17
CA PHE A 20 -65.75 28.05 -0.01
C PHE A 20 -66.27 28.80 1.23
N ARG A 21 -67.48 28.45 1.66
CA ARG A 21 -68.05 28.92 2.93
C ARG A 21 -67.43 28.13 4.07
N VAL A 22 -66.77 28.85 4.97
CA VAL A 22 -66.37 28.40 6.30
C VAL A 22 -67.64 28.00 7.07
N LEU A 23 -67.80 26.70 7.33
CA LEU A 23 -68.77 26.19 8.29
C LEU A 23 -68.01 26.03 9.62
N LEU A 24 -68.26 26.97 10.53
CA LEU A 24 -67.79 26.93 11.91
C LEU A 24 -68.54 25.81 12.64
N ALA A 25 -67.91 24.64 12.77
CA ALA A 25 -68.36 23.60 13.69
C ALA A 25 -67.72 23.85 15.05
N ALA A 26 -68.53 24.30 16.00
CA ALA A 26 -68.16 24.31 17.42
C ALA A 26 -68.02 22.85 17.88
N LEU A 27 -66.80 22.34 17.83
CA LEU A 27 -66.46 21.06 18.45
C LEU A 27 -66.35 21.31 19.95
N LEU A 28 -67.28 20.71 20.69
CA LEU A 28 -67.27 20.63 22.14
C LEU A 28 -65.92 20.04 22.57
N ALA A 29 -65.05 20.85 23.18
CA ALA A 29 -63.86 20.37 23.86
C ALA A 29 -64.32 19.55 25.07
N VAL A 30 -64.51 18.24 24.87
CA VAL A 30 -64.38 17.29 25.97
C VAL A 30 -62.90 17.37 26.35
N GLY A 31 -62.62 17.92 27.53
CA GLY A 31 -61.27 17.96 28.09
C GLY A 31 -60.74 16.55 28.20
N VAL A 32 -60.04 16.09 27.17
CA VAL A 32 -58.94 15.14 27.34
C VAL A 32 -57.94 15.93 28.18
N PRO A 33 -57.49 15.44 29.35
CA PRO A 33 -56.38 16.10 30.02
C PRO A 33 -55.25 16.15 29.01
N GLU A 34 -54.83 17.35 28.59
CA GLU A 34 -53.53 17.52 27.99
C GLU A 34 -52.55 16.87 28.97
N LEU A 35 -51.92 15.78 28.55
CA LEU A 35 -50.88 15.17 29.33
C LEU A 35 -49.81 16.26 29.47
N ASN A 36 -49.61 16.80 30.67
CA ASN A 36 -48.59 17.82 30.89
C ASN A 36 -47.27 17.26 30.35
N ALA A 37 -46.58 18.02 29.51
CA ALA A 37 -45.23 17.65 29.09
C ALA A 37 -44.34 17.63 30.34
N GLN A 38 -43.42 16.66 30.43
CA GLN A 38 -42.47 16.64 31.53
C GLN A 38 -41.57 17.88 31.45
N THR A 39 -41.36 18.53 32.58
CA THR A 39 -40.51 19.72 32.71
C THR A 39 -39.09 19.37 32.28
N ALA A 40 -38.46 20.27 31.53
CA ALA A 40 -37.08 20.08 31.08
C ALA A 40 -36.14 19.75 32.25
N GLY A 41 -35.35 18.68 32.10
CA GLY A 41 -34.41 18.18 33.10
C GLY A 41 -35.03 17.44 34.30
N GLN A 42 -36.36 17.26 34.36
CA GLN A 42 -36.96 16.33 35.32
C GLN A 42 -36.89 14.89 34.79
N ASN A 43 -36.62 13.95 35.69
CA ASN A 43 -36.35 12.55 35.35
C ASN A 43 -37.63 11.71 35.34
N GLY A 44 -37.81 10.86 34.35
CA GLY A 44 -38.67 9.68 34.44
C GLY A 44 -37.79 8.44 34.58
N ASP A 45 -37.88 7.76 35.72
CA ASP A 45 -37.03 6.61 36.04
C ASP A 45 -37.76 5.30 35.75
N TRP A 46 -37.22 4.46 34.88
CA TRP A 46 -37.79 3.14 34.61
C TRP A 46 -37.58 2.22 35.81
N ASN A 47 -38.67 1.69 36.36
CA ASN A 47 -38.66 1.00 37.66
C ASN A 47 -39.05 -0.50 37.57
N VAL A 48 -39.08 -1.08 36.38
CA VAL A 48 -39.58 -2.46 36.19
C VAL A 48 -38.52 -3.39 35.59
N ASN A 49 -38.19 -4.46 36.33
CA ASN A 49 -37.37 -5.59 35.83
C ASN A 49 -38.25 -6.62 35.09
N ALA A 50 -38.97 -6.17 34.07
CA ALA A 50 -39.78 -6.97 33.17
C ALA A 50 -39.99 -6.22 31.85
N ASN A 51 -40.51 -6.91 30.83
CA ASN A 51 -40.98 -6.24 29.62
C ASN A 51 -42.17 -5.35 29.96
N GLY A 52 -42.30 -4.21 29.28
CA GLY A 52 -43.38 -3.27 29.55
C GLY A 52 -43.56 -2.25 28.43
N ASN A 53 -44.68 -1.53 28.48
CA ASN A 53 -44.97 -0.43 27.55
C ASN A 53 -44.45 0.90 28.11
N TRP A 54 -44.01 1.80 27.23
CA TRP A 54 -43.57 3.15 27.59
C TRP A 54 -44.70 3.98 28.18
N SER A 55 -45.92 3.88 27.64
CA SER A 55 -47.07 4.69 28.08
C SER A 55 -47.63 4.32 29.48
N THR A 56 -47.18 3.20 30.05
CA THR A 56 -47.72 2.68 31.32
C THR A 56 -47.11 3.42 32.51
N ALA A 57 -47.92 4.25 33.18
CA ALA A 57 -47.46 5.11 34.27
C ALA A 57 -46.82 4.38 35.46
N SER A 58 -47.29 3.17 35.80
CA SER A 58 -46.69 2.39 36.89
C SER A 58 -45.28 1.89 36.60
N ASN A 59 -44.81 1.96 35.34
CA ASN A 59 -43.47 1.56 34.98
C ASN A 59 -42.44 2.67 35.24
N TRP A 60 -42.89 3.90 35.47
CA TRP A 60 -42.06 5.08 35.66
C TRP A 60 -42.20 5.64 37.09
N THR A 61 -41.09 6.14 37.63
CA THR A 61 -41.05 6.94 38.86
C THR A 61 -40.41 8.30 38.60
N ALA A 62 -40.39 9.17 39.60
CA ALA A 62 -39.85 10.55 39.52
C ALA A 62 -40.56 11.50 38.53
N LEU A 63 -41.70 11.10 37.96
CA LEU A 63 -42.50 11.91 37.06
C LEU A 63 -43.07 13.18 37.70
N ASP A 64 -43.23 14.22 36.87
CA ASP A 64 -43.97 15.42 37.23
C ASP A 64 -45.44 15.14 37.57
N ALA A 65 -46.00 15.98 38.44
CA ALA A 65 -47.41 15.85 38.82
C ALA A 65 -48.33 15.98 37.59
N GLY A 66 -49.11 14.94 37.32
CA GLY A 66 -50.07 14.90 36.22
C GLY A 66 -49.51 14.37 34.90
N THR A 67 -48.27 13.87 34.88
CA THR A 67 -47.72 13.16 33.72
C THR A 67 -47.76 11.64 33.95
N SER A 68 -47.78 10.88 32.86
CA SER A 68 -47.87 9.41 32.90
C SER A 68 -46.58 8.71 32.44
N TYR A 69 -45.65 9.42 31.82
CA TYR A 69 -44.42 8.88 31.28
C TYR A 69 -43.50 10.05 30.88
N PRO A 70 -42.19 9.83 30.71
CA PRO A 70 -41.30 10.87 30.22
C PRO A 70 -41.56 11.17 28.75
N SER A 71 -42.07 12.37 28.48
CA SER A 71 -42.21 12.95 27.14
C SER A 71 -42.40 14.48 27.23
N GLY A 72 -41.66 15.22 26.40
CA GLY A 72 -41.64 16.68 26.34
C GLY A 72 -40.26 17.21 25.90
N VAL A 73 -40.22 18.42 25.35
CA VAL A 73 -38.95 19.09 25.01
C VAL A 73 -38.10 19.23 26.28
N GLY A 74 -36.89 18.69 26.26
CA GLY A 74 -35.98 18.67 27.41
C GLY A 74 -36.26 17.59 28.46
N ALA A 75 -37.27 16.74 28.27
CA ALA A 75 -37.59 15.66 29.22
C ALA A 75 -36.44 14.64 29.31
N THR A 76 -36.21 14.07 30.50
CA THR A 76 -35.16 13.07 30.72
C THR A 76 -35.77 11.72 31.05
N ALA A 77 -35.41 10.68 30.29
CA ALA A 77 -35.75 9.28 30.60
C ALA A 77 -34.51 8.54 31.11
N LEU A 78 -34.59 7.96 32.31
CA LEU A 78 -33.53 7.15 32.93
C LEU A 78 -33.92 5.67 32.91
N ILE A 79 -33.32 4.90 32.01
CA ILE A 79 -33.45 3.44 31.92
C ILE A 79 -32.12 2.83 32.34
N ILE A 80 -31.89 2.82 33.65
CA ILE A 80 -30.60 2.42 34.23
C ILE A 80 -30.71 1.29 35.26
N GLN A 81 -31.91 0.77 35.50
CA GLN A 81 -32.17 -0.22 36.55
C GLN A 81 -31.38 -1.51 36.32
N ASN A 82 -30.88 -2.11 37.40
CA ASN A 82 -30.29 -3.45 37.35
C ASN A 82 -31.35 -4.51 36.98
N ILE A 83 -31.15 -5.18 35.86
CA ILE A 83 -32.07 -6.19 35.30
C ILE A 83 -31.43 -7.57 35.25
N SER A 84 -32.27 -8.61 35.35
CA SER A 84 -31.79 -10.00 35.47
C SER A 84 -31.87 -10.81 34.17
N ALA A 85 -32.38 -10.21 33.11
CA ALA A 85 -32.48 -10.77 31.76
C ALA A 85 -32.75 -9.62 30.78
N THR A 86 -32.54 -9.84 29.48
CA THR A 86 -32.88 -8.84 28.45
C THR A 86 -34.33 -8.38 28.59
N ARG A 87 -34.55 -7.06 28.66
CA ARG A 87 -35.88 -6.45 28.82
C ARG A 87 -36.26 -5.63 27.60
N THR A 88 -37.46 -5.85 27.09
CA THR A 88 -38.02 -5.05 26.00
C THR A 88 -38.98 -4.00 26.53
N ILE A 89 -38.69 -2.74 26.22
CA ILE A 89 -39.58 -1.60 26.46
C ILE A 89 -40.26 -1.28 25.13
N THR A 90 -41.54 -1.60 25.02
CA THR A 90 -42.35 -1.34 23.82
C THR A 90 -42.68 0.15 23.75
N LEU A 91 -42.30 0.80 22.65
CA LEU A 91 -42.80 2.14 22.32
C LEU A 91 -44.20 2.05 21.71
N ASP A 92 -45.22 2.17 22.55
CA ASP A 92 -46.62 2.26 22.15
C ASP A 92 -47.09 3.72 21.94
N ILE A 93 -46.18 4.66 22.12
CA ILE A 93 -46.27 6.10 21.81
C ILE A 93 -44.93 6.58 21.27
N ASP A 94 -44.90 7.78 20.68
CA ASP A 94 -43.68 8.44 20.23
C ASP A 94 -43.22 9.49 21.27
N PRO A 95 -42.29 9.17 22.20
CA PRO A 95 -41.83 10.12 23.20
C PRO A 95 -40.90 11.17 22.59
N THR A 96 -41.06 12.43 23.04
CA THR A 96 -40.07 13.49 22.82
C THR A 96 -39.17 13.62 24.04
N LEU A 97 -37.85 13.59 23.88
CA LEU A 97 -36.88 13.58 24.98
C LEU A 97 -35.73 14.55 24.70
N GLY A 98 -35.30 15.30 25.71
CA GLY A 98 -34.02 16.00 25.68
C GLY A 98 -32.84 15.09 26.05
N THR A 99 -33.07 14.12 26.94
CA THR A 99 -32.04 13.17 27.35
C THR A 99 -32.62 11.76 27.54
N LEU A 100 -31.91 10.77 27.02
CA LEU A 100 -32.13 9.36 27.30
C LEU A 100 -30.86 8.78 27.92
N VAL A 101 -30.96 8.22 29.11
CA VAL A 101 -29.88 7.43 29.73
C VAL A 101 -30.28 5.96 29.67
N LEU A 102 -29.42 5.13 29.09
CA LEU A 102 -29.71 3.71 28.81
C LEU A 102 -28.57 2.82 29.32
N GLY A 103 -28.89 1.84 30.14
CA GLY A 103 -27.91 0.89 30.67
C GLY A 103 -28.48 -0.10 31.68
N ASP A 104 -27.82 -1.24 31.84
CA ASP A 104 -27.97 -2.11 32.99
C ASP A 104 -26.88 -1.78 34.01
N THR A 105 -27.21 -1.34 35.23
CA THR A 105 -26.21 -0.83 36.21
C THR A 105 -25.01 -1.77 36.42
N ASN A 106 -25.20 -3.10 36.34
CA ASN A 106 -24.13 -4.09 36.55
C ASN A 106 -23.64 -4.77 35.27
N ASN A 107 -24.15 -4.37 34.10
CA ASN A 107 -23.77 -4.90 32.79
C ASN A 107 -23.91 -6.42 32.66
N THR A 108 -25.02 -7.00 33.14
CA THR A 108 -25.30 -8.43 33.02
C THR A 108 -26.38 -8.75 31.98
N SER A 109 -27.18 -7.77 31.60
CA SER A 109 -28.32 -7.90 30.70
C SER A 109 -28.50 -6.65 29.86
N ALA A 110 -29.35 -6.75 28.82
CA ALA A 110 -29.57 -5.66 27.86
C ALA A 110 -31.01 -5.12 27.92
N PHE A 111 -31.17 -3.82 27.74
CA PHE A 111 -32.43 -3.19 27.37
C PHE A 111 -32.58 -3.15 25.86
N VAL A 112 -33.81 -3.41 25.39
CA VAL A 112 -34.24 -3.23 24.01
C VAL A 112 -35.38 -2.22 23.98
N ILE A 113 -35.21 -1.09 23.30
CA ILE A 113 -36.28 -0.10 23.12
C ILE A 113 -36.94 -0.30 21.75
N GLY A 114 -38.25 -0.57 21.75
CA GLY A 114 -39.02 -0.97 20.58
C GLY A 114 -39.34 -2.47 20.58
N SER A 115 -40.59 -2.84 20.23
CA SER A 115 -41.02 -4.25 20.19
C SER A 115 -40.62 -4.99 18.91
N ALA A 116 -40.31 -4.22 17.88
CA ALA A 116 -39.81 -4.63 16.59
C ALA A 116 -39.14 -3.41 15.94
N PRO A 117 -38.26 -3.60 14.95
CA PRO A 117 -37.63 -2.51 14.24
C PRO A 117 -38.65 -1.58 13.59
N GLY A 118 -38.46 -0.28 13.83
CA GLY A 118 -39.35 0.79 13.38
C GLY A 118 -40.72 0.84 14.09
N ALA A 119 -40.94 0.03 15.12
CA ALA A 119 -42.12 0.14 15.97
C ALA A 119 -41.95 1.30 16.97
N GLY A 120 -42.61 2.42 16.69
CA GLY A 120 -42.52 3.66 17.45
C GLY A 120 -41.28 4.50 17.09
N THR A 121 -41.29 5.76 17.51
CA THR A 121 -40.23 6.74 17.25
C THR A 121 -39.83 7.46 18.53
N ILE A 122 -38.53 7.56 18.79
CA ILE A 122 -37.98 8.47 19.79
C ILE A 122 -37.63 9.78 19.09
N ILE A 123 -38.17 10.89 19.57
CA ILE A 123 -37.87 12.23 19.06
C ILE A 123 -36.92 12.90 20.05
N PHE A 124 -35.70 13.20 19.62
CA PHE A 124 -34.73 13.92 20.44
C PHE A 124 -34.86 15.43 20.23
N ASP A 125 -35.30 16.14 21.28
CA ASP A 125 -35.46 17.59 21.33
C ASP A 125 -35.21 18.12 22.77
N ASN A 126 -34.15 18.90 22.94
CA ASN A 126 -33.76 19.58 24.18
C ASN A 126 -33.91 21.11 24.05
N GLY A 127 -34.77 21.59 23.15
CA GLY A 127 -35.08 23.00 23.00
C GLY A 127 -33.93 23.83 22.44
N GLY A 128 -33.05 23.21 21.66
CA GLY A 128 -31.88 23.86 21.04
C GLY A 128 -30.64 23.86 21.92
N ALA A 129 -30.65 23.18 23.07
CA ALA A 129 -29.49 23.01 23.94
C ALA A 129 -28.64 21.78 23.58
N GLY A 130 -29.09 20.98 22.60
CA GLY A 130 -28.47 19.72 22.19
C GLY A 130 -29.05 18.56 22.98
N ALA A 131 -29.52 17.54 22.28
CA ALA A 131 -30.07 16.35 22.90
C ALA A 131 -28.95 15.34 23.23
N LEU A 132 -29.21 14.46 24.20
CA LEU A 132 -28.23 13.50 24.70
C LEU A 132 -28.80 12.07 24.76
N LEU A 133 -28.07 11.12 24.19
CA LEU A 133 -28.19 9.70 24.47
C LEU A 133 -26.95 9.26 25.25
N ASN A 134 -27.10 9.00 26.54
CA ASN A 134 -26.01 8.59 27.41
C ASN A 134 -26.08 7.08 27.71
N HIS A 135 -25.05 6.35 27.29
CA HIS A 135 -24.91 4.91 27.49
C HIS A 135 -23.73 4.54 28.40
N ASN A 136 -23.23 5.49 29.20
CA ASN A 136 -22.12 5.32 30.14
C ASN A 136 -22.53 4.72 31.49
N SER A 137 -23.76 4.22 31.62
CA SER A 137 -24.27 3.67 32.87
C SER A 137 -23.88 2.19 33.03
N GLY A 138 -22.64 1.92 33.48
CA GLY A 138 -22.14 0.56 33.78
C GLY A 138 -20.60 0.43 33.73
N THR A 139 -20.04 -0.77 33.97
CA THR A 139 -18.58 -1.07 33.82
C THR A 139 -18.24 -1.77 32.48
N SER A 140 -17.34 -1.22 31.67
CA SER A 140 -16.97 -1.61 30.28
C SER A 140 -16.85 -3.13 29.95
N GLY A 141 -17.12 -3.52 28.68
CA GLY A 141 -16.63 -4.79 28.09
C GLY A 141 -17.61 -5.76 27.40
N LEU A 142 -18.88 -5.40 27.17
CA LEU A 142 -19.86 -6.30 26.54
C LEU A 142 -19.84 -6.25 25.00
N SER A 143 -20.08 -7.41 24.35
CA SER A 143 -20.29 -7.54 22.90
C SER A 143 -21.56 -6.79 22.44
N PRO A 144 -21.62 -6.21 21.22
CA PRO A 144 -22.80 -5.50 20.71
C PRO A 144 -24.06 -6.37 20.69
N SER A 145 -23.91 -7.65 20.36
CA SER A 145 -25.00 -8.65 20.35
C SER A 145 -25.57 -8.98 21.74
N GLY A 146 -24.89 -8.57 22.81
CA GLY A 146 -25.33 -8.68 24.19
C GLY A 146 -25.40 -7.33 24.92
N SER A 147 -25.30 -6.22 24.19
CA SER A 147 -25.41 -4.86 24.71
C SER A 147 -26.82 -4.31 24.45
N ASP A 148 -27.07 -3.09 24.93
CA ASP A 148 -28.34 -2.41 24.73
C ASP A 148 -28.62 -2.13 23.25
N ARG A 149 -29.91 -2.09 22.90
CA ARG A 149 -30.37 -1.96 21.52
C ARG A 149 -31.56 -1.02 21.39
N ILE A 150 -31.59 -0.22 20.33
CA ILE A 150 -32.74 0.59 19.95
C ILE A 150 -33.29 0.09 18.61
N ASP A 151 -34.44 -0.56 18.69
CA ASP A 151 -35.21 -1.04 17.53
C ASP A 151 -36.16 0.05 17.01
N ALA A 152 -36.57 0.99 17.85
CA ALA A 152 -37.41 2.12 17.47
C ALA A 152 -36.75 3.03 16.41
N ASN A 153 -37.57 3.75 15.65
CA ASN A 153 -37.07 4.84 14.81
C ASN A 153 -36.55 5.99 15.68
N ILE A 154 -35.64 6.79 15.13
CA ILE A 154 -35.08 7.97 15.78
C ILE A 154 -35.28 9.20 14.90
N THR A 155 -35.75 10.30 15.49
CA THR A 155 -35.78 11.63 14.85
C THR A 155 -34.95 12.60 15.67
N ILE A 156 -33.99 13.29 15.04
CA ILE A 156 -33.24 14.37 15.67
C ILE A 156 -33.96 15.68 15.33
N ALA A 157 -34.74 16.19 16.28
CA ALA A 157 -35.49 17.44 16.13
C ALA A 157 -34.76 18.64 16.77
N ASP A 158 -33.85 18.40 17.72
CA ASP A 158 -33.04 19.46 18.33
C ASP A 158 -32.11 20.11 17.28
N THR A 159 -32.19 21.43 17.15
CA THR A 159 -31.40 22.20 16.19
C THR A 159 -29.90 22.25 16.51
N ALA A 160 -29.50 21.95 17.75
CA ALA A 160 -28.11 21.79 18.13
C ALA A 160 -27.62 20.33 18.00
N GLY A 161 -28.45 19.43 17.48
CA GLY A 161 -28.12 18.04 17.18
C GLY A 161 -28.29 17.08 18.36
N LEU A 162 -27.86 15.84 18.13
CA LEU A 162 -27.83 14.75 19.12
C LEU A 162 -26.40 14.32 19.40
N THR A 163 -26.03 14.23 20.67
CA THR A 163 -24.80 13.57 21.12
C THR A 163 -25.10 12.19 21.66
N ILE A 164 -24.40 11.18 21.19
CA ILE A 164 -24.35 9.84 21.78
C ILE A 164 -23.03 9.72 22.53
N ASP A 165 -23.12 9.57 23.84
CA ASP A 165 -21.99 9.39 24.74
C ASP A 165 -22.01 7.97 25.29
N ALA A 166 -21.04 7.15 24.89
CA ALA A 166 -21.00 5.74 25.23
C ALA A 166 -19.58 5.25 25.53
N ASP A 167 -19.47 4.28 26.44
CA ASP A 167 -18.24 3.55 26.77
C ASP A 167 -18.35 2.05 26.46
N ARG A 168 -19.47 1.67 25.82
CA ARG A 168 -19.84 0.32 25.42
C ARG A 168 -20.59 0.34 24.10
N ASN A 169 -20.73 -0.84 23.51
CA ASN A 169 -21.38 -1.00 22.21
C ASN A 169 -22.87 -0.69 22.28
N LEU A 170 -23.43 -0.12 21.22
CA LEU A 170 -24.85 0.19 21.11
C LEU A 170 -25.31 -0.15 19.69
N GLU A 171 -26.41 -0.89 19.56
CA GLU A 171 -26.96 -1.32 18.27
C GLU A 171 -28.26 -0.57 17.92
N PHE A 172 -28.34 -0.11 16.67
CA PHE A 172 -29.50 0.57 16.10
C PHE A 172 -30.09 -0.24 14.95
N ARG A 173 -31.39 -0.52 15.03
CA ARG A 173 -32.11 -1.28 13.98
C ARG A 173 -33.28 -0.53 13.36
N GLY A 174 -33.77 0.53 14.01
CA GLY A 174 -34.76 1.44 13.44
C GLY A 174 -34.17 2.43 12.44
N ALA A 175 -35.04 3.12 11.70
CA ALA A 175 -34.63 4.16 10.77
C ALA A 175 -34.40 5.50 11.49
N TRP A 176 -33.40 6.24 11.04
CA TRP A 176 -33.06 7.55 11.57
C TRP A 176 -33.37 8.65 10.56
N ASN A 177 -33.97 9.74 11.06
CA ASN A 177 -34.09 11.00 10.35
C ASN A 177 -33.41 12.10 11.17
N GLY A 178 -32.27 12.61 10.71
CA GLY A 178 -31.50 13.64 11.38
C GLY A 178 -32.12 15.04 11.32
N GLY A 179 -33.18 15.25 10.53
CA GLY A 179 -33.84 16.55 10.43
C GLY A 179 -33.00 17.68 9.83
N GLY A 180 -31.84 17.38 9.25
CA GLY A 180 -30.82 18.35 8.85
C GLY A 180 -29.96 18.86 10.01
N ASN A 181 -29.93 18.13 11.14
CA ASN A 181 -29.14 18.47 12.33
C ASN A 181 -27.94 17.52 12.48
N ASP A 182 -27.03 17.88 13.39
CA ASP A 182 -25.79 17.13 13.64
C ASP A 182 -26.00 15.90 14.51
N LEU A 183 -25.15 14.90 14.29
CA LEU A 183 -25.01 13.71 15.14
C LEU A 183 -23.56 13.59 15.60
N THR A 184 -23.33 13.49 16.89
CA THR A 184 -21.98 13.35 17.46
C THR A 184 -21.84 12.07 18.26
N LEU A 185 -20.81 11.28 17.97
CA LEU A 185 -20.43 10.07 18.68
C LEU A 185 -19.18 10.34 19.53
N THR A 186 -19.28 10.12 20.83
CA THR A 186 -18.22 10.43 21.78
C THR A 186 -18.17 9.43 22.94
N ASN A 187 -17.13 9.57 23.75
CA ASN A 187 -16.97 8.86 25.02
C ASN A 187 -16.31 9.82 26.03
N THR A 188 -17.10 10.38 26.94
CA THR A 188 -16.61 11.31 27.97
C THR A 188 -15.85 10.62 29.10
N ASN A 189 -15.99 9.30 29.25
CA ASN A 189 -15.20 8.48 30.19
C ASN A 189 -13.77 8.20 29.68
N GLY A 190 -13.42 8.69 28.47
CA GLY A 190 -12.14 8.46 27.82
C GLY A 190 -12.08 7.13 27.09
N SER A 191 -11.32 7.05 25.99
CA SER A 191 -11.21 5.81 25.20
C SER A 191 -9.91 5.06 25.51
N SER A 192 -10.04 3.75 25.72
CA SER A 192 -8.99 2.77 25.91
C SER A 192 -9.38 1.51 25.15
N ARG A 193 -8.43 0.58 24.95
CA ARG A 193 -8.71 -0.72 24.32
C ARG A 193 -9.87 -1.50 24.96
N LEU A 194 -10.24 -1.22 26.22
CA LEU A 194 -11.28 -1.93 26.96
C LEU A 194 -12.67 -1.26 26.92
N ASN A 195 -12.74 0.02 26.52
CA ASN A 195 -13.97 0.82 26.56
C ASN A 195 -14.17 1.69 25.29
N ASP A 196 -13.63 1.24 24.15
CA ASP A 196 -13.89 1.85 22.85
C ASP A 196 -15.25 1.34 22.32
N PRO A 197 -16.30 2.20 22.28
CA PRO A 197 -17.64 1.76 21.92
C PRO A 197 -17.74 1.54 20.41
N ARG A 198 -18.58 0.58 20.01
CA ARG A 198 -19.02 0.42 18.63
C ARG A 198 -20.49 0.77 18.50
N PHE A 199 -20.79 1.70 17.60
CA PHE A 199 -22.13 2.15 17.26
C PHE A 199 -22.55 1.46 15.96
N TYR A 200 -23.52 0.55 16.05
CA TYR A 200 -23.90 -0.33 14.95
C TYR A 200 -25.17 0.12 14.24
N TRP A 201 -25.06 0.34 12.94
CA TRP A 201 -26.18 0.44 12.01
C TRP A 201 -26.17 -0.80 11.13
N ASN A 202 -27.01 -1.78 11.48
CA ASN A 202 -27.01 -3.10 10.86
C ASN A 202 -28.08 -3.21 9.77
N ALA A 203 -27.68 -3.52 8.54
CA ALA A 203 -28.58 -3.99 7.49
C ALA A 203 -28.59 -5.52 7.44
N SER A 204 -29.79 -6.09 7.58
CA SER A 204 -30.12 -7.48 7.35
C SER A 204 -31.33 -7.55 6.41
N SER A 205 -31.73 -8.76 6.00
CA SER A 205 -32.96 -8.94 5.21
C SER A 205 -34.24 -8.48 5.92
N THR A 206 -34.19 -8.30 7.25
CA THR A 206 -35.34 -7.88 8.07
C THR A 206 -35.25 -6.45 8.58
N TYR A 207 -34.06 -5.85 8.66
CA TYR A 207 -33.77 -4.60 9.38
C TYR A 207 -32.79 -3.76 8.56
N LEU A 208 -32.99 -2.44 8.42
CA LEU A 208 -32.11 -1.63 7.57
C LEU A 208 -31.26 -0.61 8.32
N GLY A 209 -31.48 -0.35 9.62
CA GLY A 209 -30.64 0.53 10.44
C GLY A 209 -30.16 1.80 9.71
N VAL A 210 -31.03 2.49 8.97
CA VAL A 210 -30.60 3.54 8.01
C VAL A 210 -30.37 4.85 8.73
N LEU A 211 -29.24 5.50 8.47
CA LEU A 211 -28.98 6.89 8.86
C LEU A 211 -29.29 7.85 7.70
N SER A 212 -30.23 8.76 7.88
CA SER A 212 -30.63 9.71 6.82
C SER A 212 -30.81 11.13 7.33
N ASN A 213 -30.63 12.11 6.43
CA ASN A 213 -30.89 13.53 6.66
C ASN A 213 -30.14 14.11 7.88
N VAL A 214 -28.89 13.68 8.09
CA VAL A 214 -27.96 14.31 9.05
C VAL A 214 -27.18 15.39 8.31
N ASP A 215 -26.89 16.52 8.94
CA ASP A 215 -25.98 17.50 8.34
C ASP A 215 -24.53 17.04 8.54
N VAL A 216 -24.04 17.08 9.78
CA VAL A 216 -22.70 16.58 10.12
C VAL A 216 -22.76 15.37 11.05
N LEU A 217 -22.09 14.27 10.65
CA LEU A 217 -21.78 13.14 11.51
C LEU A 217 -20.37 13.30 12.08
N ASN A 218 -20.24 13.56 13.38
CA ASN A 218 -18.96 13.67 14.08
C ASN A 218 -18.63 12.36 14.80
N ILE A 219 -17.55 11.69 14.39
CA ILE A 219 -17.03 10.48 15.02
C ILE A 219 -15.77 10.88 15.79
N ILE A 220 -15.93 11.25 17.05
CA ILE A 220 -14.83 11.75 17.88
C ILE A 220 -14.12 10.58 18.59
N TYR A 221 -14.89 9.59 19.03
CA TYR A 221 -14.42 8.38 19.69
C TYR A 221 -15.23 7.16 19.23
N GLY A 222 -14.70 5.96 19.42
CA GLY A 222 -15.39 4.74 19.06
C GLY A 222 -15.33 4.40 17.56
N GLU A 223 -16.09 3.37 17.22
CA GLU A 223 -16.29 2.89 15.86
C GLU A 223 -17.74 3.17 15.47
N ALA A 224 -17.95 3.99 14.44
CA ALA A 224 -19.21 4.02 13.71
C ALA A 224 -19.17 2.92 12.67
N ARG A 225 -20.10 1.96 12.75
CA ARG A 225 -20.13 0.77 11.90
C ARG A 225 -21.41 0.68 11.10
N PHE A 226 -21.26 0.64 9.79
CA PHE A 226 -22.33 0.47 8.83
C PHE A 226 -22.13 -0.87 8.12
N ASP A 227 -22.92 -1.86 8.50
CA ASP A 227 -22.88 -3.20 7.90
C ASP A 227 -24.02 -3.29 6.88
N GLY A 228 -23.67 -3.43 5.60
CA GLY A 228 -24.58 -3.73 4.49
C GLY A 228 -24.85 -5.22 4.33
N LEU A 229 -25.76 -5.56 3.42
CA LEU A 229 -26.06 -6.94 3.04
C LEU A 229 -25.46 -7.27 1.67
N ALA A 230 -24.44 -8.13 1.66
CA ALA A 230 -23.73 -8.54 0.45
C ALA A 230 -24.67 -9.08 -0.65
N GLY A 231 -24.43 -8.65 -1.89
CA GLY A 231 -25.16 -9.03 -3.10
C GLY A 231 -26.56 -8.41 -3.22
N THR A 232 -26.87 -7.34 -2.48
CA THR A 232 -28.21 -6.73 -2.48
C THR A 232 -28.16 -5.21 -2.62
N ALA A 233 -29.19 -4.63 -3.26
CA ALA A 233 -29.36 -3.17 -3.35
C ALA A 233 -29.67 -2.49 -1.99
N ASN A 234 -29.69 -3.24 -0.89
CA ASN A 234 -29.91 -2.73 0.46
C ASN A 234 -28.58 -2.28 1.09
N SER A 235 -27.89 -1.38 0.39
CA SER A 235 -26.61 -0.84 0.79
C SER A 235 -26.79 0.35 1.74
N GLN A 236 -26.03 0.34 2.84
CA GLN A 236 -26.03 1.40 3.86
C GLN A 236 -25.37 2.67 3.29
N LEU A 237 -26.17 3.57 2.71
CA LEU A 237 -25.73 4.93 2.44
C LEU A 237 -25.76 5.71 3.75
N ILE A 238 -24.64 6.33 4.11
CA ILE A 238 -24.60 7.27 5.23
C ILE A 238 -25.23 8.57 4.75
N GLY A 239 -26.48 8.81 5.11
CA GLY A 239 -27.22 10.02 4.71
C GLY A 239 -26.81 11.25 5.54
N ALA A 240 -25.52 11.55 5.57
CA ALA A 240 -24.92 12.76 6.10
C ALA A 240 -24.35 13.63 4.97
N ASN A 241 -24.36 14.96 5.11
CA ASN A 241 -23.67 15.84 4.16
C ASN A 241 -22.15 15.81 4.37
N THR A 242 -21.74 15.82 5.64
CA THR A 242 -20.33 15.80 6.06
C THR A 242 -20.12 14.75 7.13
N ILE A 243 -18.97 14.06 7.08
CA ILE A 243 -18.51 13.15 8.12
C ILE A 243 -17.16 13.67 8.62
N ASN A 244 -17.06 13.92 9.92
CA ASN A 244 -15.81 14.27 10.57
C ASN A 244 -15.31 13.06 11.37
N LEU A 245 -14.12 12.55 11.02
CA LEU A 245 -13.51 11.39 11.63
C LEU A 245 -12.25 11.81 12.40
N GLY A 246 -12.36 11.80 13.72
CA GLY A 246 -11.33 12.29 14.63
C GLY A 246 -11.22 13.82 14.69
N ASN A 247 -10.46 14.29 15.68
CA ASN A 247 -10.28 15.71 16.01
C ASN A 247 -8.80 16.14 16.11
N GLY A 248 -7.88 15.29 15.66
CA GLY A 248 -6.44 15.52 15.64
C GLY A 248 -5.72 15.23 16.96
N THR A 249 -6.43 14.84 18.01
CA THR A 249 -5.83 14.46 19.29
C THR A 249 -5.85 12.93 19.41
N LEU A 250 -4.69 12.30 19.27
CA LEU A 250 -4.52 10.91 19.70
C LEU A 250 -4.32 10.85 21.22
N GLN A 251 -5.01 9.94 21.90
CA GLN A 251 -4.90 9.82 23.36
C GLN A 251 -3.60 9.14 23.79
N SER A 252 -3.20 9.39 25.04
CA SER A 252 -2.02 8.83 25.68
C SER A 252 -2.22 7.34 26.04
N ASP A 253 -2.28 6.51 25.01
CA ASP A 253 -2.06 5.06 24.94
C ASP A 253 -2.40 4.67 23.48
N SER A 254 -1.39 4.76 22.62
CA SER A 254 -1.40 5.16 21.20
C SER A 254 -2.20 4.35 20.16
N ASP A 255 -3.07 3.44 20.56
CA ASP A 255 -3.60 2.41 19.66
C ASP A 255 -5.12 2.45 19.45
N VAL A 256 -5.79 3.50 19.95
CA VAL A 256 -7.24 3.67 19.76
C VAL A 256 -7.51 4.87 18.86
N PHE A 257 -8.03 4.60 17.67
CA PHE A 257 -8.46 5.59 16.70
C PHE A 257 -9.98 5.67 16.71
N PRO A 258 -10.60 6.84 16.47
CA PRO A 258 -11.97 6.89 16.00
C PRO A 258 -12.05 6.22 14.63
N ARG A 259 -13.07 5.39 14.41
CA ARG A 259 -13.15 4.52 13.23
C ARG A 259 -14.48 4.70 12.51
N LEU A 260 -14.42 4.72 11.19
CA LEU A 260 -15.57 4.56 10.32
C LEU A 260 -15.43 3.23 9.59
N PHE A 261 -16.30 2.28 9.90
CA PHE A 261 -16.33 0.96 9.27
C PHE A 261 -17.47 0.89 8.26
N LEU A 262 -17.09 0.59 7.03
CA LEU A 262 -17.98 0.27 5.92
C LEU A 262 -17.77 -1.20 5.56
N VAL A 263 -18.79 -2.03 5.77
CA VAL A 263 -18.73 -3.47 5.51
C VAL A 263 -19.86 -3.88 4.59
N ASN A 264 -19.56 -4.52 3.45
CA ASN A 264 -20.54 -4.86 2.42
C ASN A 264 -21.43 -3.66 2.02
N THR A 265 -20.92 -2.44 2.13
CA THR A 265 -21.64 -1.24 1.73
C THR A 265 -21.52 -1.12 0.22
N GLU A 266 -22.35 -1.85 -0.51
CA GLU A 266 -22.38 -1.88 -1.98
C GLU A 266 -23.01 -0.59 -2.56
N THR A 267 -22.68 0.57 -2.01
CA THR A 267 -23.11 1.89 -2.50
C THR A 267 -22.02 2.93 -2.33
N THR A 268 -22.00 3.87 -3.27
CA THR A 268 -21.09 5.00 -3.28
C THR A 268 -21.50 6.01 -2.22
N GLN A 269 -20.61 6.27 -1.26
CA GLN A 269 -20.81 7.33 -0.28
C GLN A 269 -20.63 8.70 -0.96
N THR A 270 -21.53 9.64 -0.66
CA THR A 270 -21.54 10.98 -1.28
C THR A 270 -21.12 12.09 -0.31
N ALA A 271 -20.98 11.78 0.98
CA ALA A 271 -20.63 12.74 2.00
C ALA A 271 -19.20 13.28 1.80
N THR A 272 -18.94 14.52 2.19
CA THR A 272 -17.56 14.98 2.36
C THR A 272 -16.99 14.34 3.63
N LEU A 273 -15.88 13.61 3.52
CA LEU A 273 -15.19 13.00 4.65
C LEU A 273 -13.99 13.85 5.06
N ASN A 274 -13.98 14.36 6.28
CA ASN A 274 -12.81 15.02 6.87
C ASN A 274 -12.16 14.07 7.89
N VAL A 275 -10.89 13.76 7.72
CA VAL A 275 -10.13 12.88 8.62
C VAL A 275 -9.06 13.69 9.34
N ASN A 276 -9.04 13.59 10.66
CA ASN A 276 -8.04 14.22 11.52
C ASN A 276 -7.68 13.28 12.67
N GLY A 277 -6.71 12.39 12.47
CA GLY A 277 -6.35 11.37 13.44
C GLY A 277 -7.41 10.28 13.59
N GLY A 278 -7.83 9.65 12.49
CA GLY A 278 -8.84 8.60 12.48
C GLY A 278 -8.62 7.54 11.40
N TRP A 279 -9.43 6.49 11.45
CA TRP A 279 -9.26 5.30 10.63
C TRP A 279 -10.53 4.97 9.85
N LEU A 280 -10.47 5.15 8.52
CA LEU A 280 -11.49 4.67 7.60
C LEU A 280 -11.19 3.22 7.22
N VAL A 281 -12.15 2.34 7.41
CA VAL A 281 -12.08 0.93 7.01
C VAL A 281 -13.17 0.66 5.99
N SER A 282 -12.75 0.18 4.81
CA SER A 282 -13.63 -0.27 3.75
C SER A 282 -13.38 -1.76 3.49
N ASP A 283 -14.44 -2.56 3.58
CA ASP A 283 -14.45 -4.00 3.35
C ASP A 283 -15.69 -4.32 2.50
N LEU A 284 -15.50 -4.66 1.22
CA LEU A 284 -16.64 -4.91 0.33
C LEU A 284 -17.15 -6.35 0.42
N GLY A 285 -16.43 -7.22 1.14
CA GLY A 285 -16.74 -8.64 1.30
C GLY A 285 -16.73 -9.44 0.00
N THR A 286 -17.27 -10.66 0.03
CA THR A 286 -17.30 -11.54 -1.15
C THR A 286 -18.38 -11.10 -2.14
N LEU A 287 -18.12 -10.04 -2.90
CA LEU A 287 -18.95 -9.58 -4.00
C LEU A 287 -19.07 -10.67 -5.07
N ALA A 288 -20.29 -11.16 -5.29
CA ALA A 288 -20.57 -12.18 -6.29
C ALA A 288 -20.55 -11.61 -7.71
N THR A 289 -19.37 -11.30 -8.28
CA THR A 289 -19.10 -11.11 -9.73
C THR A 289 -20.06 -10.22 -10.55
N LEU A 290 -20.96 -9.46 -9.93
CA LEU A 290 -21.90 -8.60 -10.63
C LEU A 290 -21.14 -7.32 -10.99
N ASN A 291 -20.46 -7.36 -12.14
CA ASN A 291 -19.59 -6.34 -12.72
C ASN A 291 -18.22 -6.24 -12.04
N GLY A 292 -17.33 -7.19 -12.38
CA GLY A 292 -15.87 -7.21 -12.14
C GLY A 292 -15.30 -6.21 -11.13
N ASP A 293 -14.85 -6.72 -9.98
CA ASP A 293 -13.98 -6.08 -8.98
C ASP A 293 -13.83 -4.55 -9.13
N GLY A 294 -14.82 -3.78 -8.67
CA GLY A 294 -14.72 -2.32 -8.73
C GLY A 294 -15.97 -1.53 -8.41
N ILE A 295 -16.16 -1.27 -7.12
CA ILE A 295 -17.18 -0.33 -6.64
C ILE A 295 -16.51 1.01 -6.35
N ASP A 296 -17.13 2.09 -6.84
CA ASP A 296 -16.86 3.44 -6.34
C ASP A 296 -17.41 3.52 -4.92
N ILE A 297 -16.51 3.46 -3.95
CA ILE A 297 -16.87 3.51 -2.53
C ILE A 297 -17.14 4.95 -2.10
N TRP A 298 -16.59 5.94 -2.83
CA TRP A 298 -16.64 7.32 -2.39
C TRP A 298 -16.55 8.33 -3.55
N SER A 299 -17.62 9.10 -3.72
CA SER A 299 -17.71 10.19 -4.71
C SER A 299 -17.68 11.59 -4.11
N GLY A 300 -17.94 11.72 -2.80
CA GLY A 300 -17.72 12.97 -2.06
C GLY A 300 -16.22 13.25 -1.85
N ASN A 301 -15.86 14.48 -1.51
CA ASN A 301 -14.44 14.79 -1.26
C ASN A 301 -13.94 14.12 0.02
N ILE A 302 -12.66 13.73 0.04
CA ILE A 302 -11.97 13.22 1.23
C ILE A 302 -10.84 14.18 1.58
N ASN A 303 -10.94 14.83 2.73
CA ASN A 303 -9.95 15.79 3.21
C ASN A 303 -9.17 15.21 4.39
N PHE A 304 -7.86 15.09 4.25
CA PHE A 304 -6.96 14.71 5.33
C PHE A 304 -6.34 15.94 5.99
N THR A 305 -6.48 16.01 7.30
CA THR A 305 -5.81 16.99 8.16
C THR A 305 -5.04 16.23 9.24
N GLY A 306 -3.94 16.78 9.75
CA GLY A 306 -3.06 16.04 10.67
C GLY A 306 -2.04 15.11 9.98
N ALA A 307 -1.33 14.30 10.76
CA ALA A 307 -0.20 13.53 10.26
C ALA A 307 -0.63 12.21 9.59
N ALA A 308 0.11 11.79 8.57
CA ALA A 308 -0.13 10.52 7.87
C ALA A 308 -0.02 9.28 8.77
N ALA A 309 0.75 9.37 9.85
CA ALA A 309 0.87 8.32 10.87
C ALA A 309 -0.44 8.09 11.65
N THR A 310 -1.37 9.05 11.62
CA THR A 310 -2.60 9.04 12.41
C THR A 310 -3.86 8.98 11.56
N ASN A 311 -3.74 9.21 10.25
CA ASN A 311 -4.82 9.12 9.28
C ASN A 311 -4.68 7.81 8.52
N LEU A 312 -5.53 6.83 8.83
CA LEU A 312 -5.45 5.49 8.27
C LEU A 312 -6.59 5.25 7.29
N PHE A 313 -6.24 4.76 6.11
CA PHE A 313 -7.18 4.22 5.15
C PHE A 313 -6.88 2.73 4.98
N ASP A 314 -7.72 1.89 5.57
CA ASP A 314 -7.64 0.45 5.43
C ASP A 314 -8.61 -0.02 4.37
N VAL A 315 -8.02 -0.53 3.30
CA VAL A 315 -8.74 -1.19 2.23
C VAL A 315 -8.55 -2.67 2.46
N ASN A 316 -9.49 -3.22 3.24
CA ASN A 316 -9.43 -4.60 3.71
C ASN A 316 -10.05 -5.53 2.67
N ASP A 317 -9.59 -6.78 2.67
CA ASP A 317 -10.15 -7.87 1.91
C ASP A 317 -9.82 -9.19 2.63
N ALA A 318 -10.85 -9.91 3.09
CA ALA A 318 -10.70 -11.22 3.68
C ALA A 318 -10.71 -12.34 2.62
N GLY A 319 -9.76 -12.33 1.69
CA GLY A 319 -9.38 -13.54 0.93
C GLY A 319 -9.20 -13.41 -0.58
N THR A 320 -9.55 -12.30 -1.23
CA THR A 320 -9.35 -12.08 -2.68
C THR A 320 -9.19 -10.59 -3.04
N PRO A 321 -8.04 -10.13 -3.58
CA PRO A 321 -7.74 -8.69 -3.62
C PRO A 321 -8.82 -7.85 -4.31
N GLU A 322 -9.54 -7.04 -3.53
CA GLU A 322 -10.58 -6.11 -3.95
C GLU A 322 -10.01 -4.81 -4.52
N VAL A 323 -10.77 -4.12 -5.40
CA VAL A 323 -10.44 -2.78 -5.90
C VAL A 323 -11.52 -1.80 -5.47
N HIS A 324 -11.11 -0.78 -4.72
CA HIS A 324 -11.96 0.26 -4.16
C HIS A 324 -11.72 1.55 -4.92
N TYR A 325 -12.73 2.04 -5.63
CA TYR A 325 -12.61 3.24 -6.45
C TYR A 325 -13.03 4.47 -5.64
N VAL A 326 -12.33 5.58 -5.84
CA VAL A 326 -12.68 6.88 -5.30
C VAL A 326 -12.72 7.87 -6.45
N SER A 327 -13.92 8.38 -6.74
CA SER A 327 -14.14 9.41 -7.76
C SER A 327 -14.20 10.82 -7.17
N GLY A 328 -14.33 10.95 -5.85
CA GLY A 328 -14.23 12.22 -5.15
C GLY A 328 -12.79 12.73 -5.07
N VAL A 329 -12.60 14.04 -4.90
CA VAL A 329 -11.26 14.64 -4.77
C VAL A 329 -10.67 14.28 -3.42
N ILE A 330 -9.42 13.80 -3.41
CA ILE A 330 -8.63 13.65 -2.18
C ILE A 330 -7.78 14.90 -1.99
N GLY A 331 -7.84 15.50 -0.79
CA GLY A 331 -7.05 16.69 -0.52
C GLY A 331 -6.79 16.95 0.96
N GLY A 332 -6.38 18.17 1.26
CA GLY A 332 -6.15 18.64 2.63
C GLY A 332 -4.70 18.99 2.94
N THR A 333 -4.46 19.46 4.16
CA THR A 333 -3.14 19.95 4.62
C THR A 333 -2.28 18.87 5.27
N GLY A 334 -2.85 17.69 5.50
CA GLY A 334 -2.21 16.53 6.07
C GLY A 334 -2.08 15.37 5.08
N GLY A 335 -1.42 14.31 5.51
CA GLY A 335 -1.24 13.08 4.71
C GLY A 335 -2.03 11.89 5.26
N PHE A 336 -1.90 10.72 4.63
CA PHE A 336 -2.55 9.47 5.06
C PHE A 336 -1.68 8.23 4.85
N SER A 337 -2.02 7.14 5.54
CA SER A 337 -1.44 5.82 5.33
C SER A 337 -2.48 4.87 4.77
N LYS A 338 -2.25 4.36 3.56
CA LYS A 338 -2.94 3.20 3.01
C LYS A 338 -2.32 1.93 3.63
N ILE A 339 -3.14 1.11 4.29
CA ILE A 339 -2.75 -0.21 4.80
C ILE A 339 -3.55 -1.38 4.19
N ASN A 340 -3.10 -2.61 4.46
CA ASN A 340 -3.74 -3.87 4.06
C ASN A 340 -3.69 -4.17 2.54
N THR A 341 -4.29 -5.28 2.09
CA THR A 341 -4.03 -5.89 0.77
C THR A 341 -4.99 -5.50 -0.36
N GLY A 342 -6.07 -4.74 -0.09
CA GLY A 342 -6.97 -4.23 -1.13
C GLY A 342 -6.36 -3.05 -1.91
N THR A 343 -6.80 -2.81 -3.14
CA THR A 343 -6.34 -1.66 -3.95
C THR A 343 -7.23 -0.44 -3.71
N LEU A 344 -6.61 0.73 -3.55
CA LEU A 344 -7.29 2.02 -3.68
C LEU A 344 -7.05 2.58 -5.08
N ASN A 345 -8.09 2.77 -5.88
CA ASN A 345 -7.99 3.38 -7.21
C ASN A 345 -8.57 4.79 -7.20
N ILE A 346 -7.73 5.79 -7.48
CA ILE A 346 -8.11 7.20 -7.51
C ILE A 346 -8.41 7.58 -8.96
N LEU A 347 -9.60 8.12 -9.19
CA LEU A 347 -10.12 8.50 -10.51
C LEU A 347 -10.26 10.02 -10.68
N SER A 348 -9.79 10.80 -9.71
CA SER A 348 -9.94 12.25 -9.65
C SER A 348 -8.59 12.94 -9.49
N ASP A 349 -8.47 14.12 -10.08
CA ASP A 349 -7.30 14.97 -9.83
C ASP A 349 -7.37 15.48 -8.39
N SER A 350 -6.37 15.09 -7.62
CA SER A 350 -6.28 15.26 -6.17
C SER A 350 -5.08 16.13 -5.81
N ASP A 351 -5.24 16.99 -4.82
CA ASP A 351 -4.21 17.92 -4.32
C ASP A 351 -4.14 17.80 -2.80
N ILE A 352 -3.17 17.03 -2.32
CA ILE A 352 -3.01 16.66 -0.92
C ILE A 352 -1.60 16.97 -0.46
N ALA A 353 -1.48 17.73 0.63
CA ALA A 353 -0.19 18.03 1.23
C ALA A 353 0.33 16.88 2.10
N GLY A 354 1.58 16.97 2.54
CA GLY A 354 2.14 16.01 3.50
C GLY A 354 2.55 14.67 2.88
N ASN A 355 2.76 13.66 3.72
CA ASN A 355 3.31 12.38 3.30
C ASN A 355 2.20 11.36 3.05
N ILE A 356 2.35 10.52 2.04
CA ILE A 356 1.46 9.38 1.80
C ILE A 356 2.26 8.10 2.03
N TYR A 357 1.77 7.22 2.90
CA TYR A 357 2.41 5.91 3.12
C TYR A 357 1.57 4.81 2.49
N ILE A 358 2.19 3.96 1.67
CA ILE A 358 1.56 2.77 1.11
C ILE A 358 2.31 1.56 1.67
N GLN A 359 1.64 0.77 2.51
CA GLN A 359 2.37 -0.18 3.38
C GLN A 359 2.31 -1.66 2.97
N ARG A 360 1.32 -2.13 2.21
CA ARG A 360 1.24 -3.53 1.79
C ARG A 360 0.53 -3.62 0.44
N ALA A 361 0.90 -4.61 -0.37
CA ALA A 361 0.18 -5.00 -1.57
C ALA A 361 -0.43 -6.41 -1.39
N GLY A 362 -1.15 -6.92 -2.39
CA GLY A 362 -1.69 -8.28 -2.35
C GLY A 362 -0.59 -9.33 -2.47
N GLU A 363 -0.82 -10.53 -1.94
CA GLU A 363 0.17 -11.62 -1.99
C GLU A 363 0.45 -12.12 -3.43
N GLY A 364 1.73 -12.30 -3.79
CA GLY A 364 2.18 -13.15 -4.90
C GLY A 364 2.74 -12.46 -6.16
N GLU A 365 3.61 -13.17 -6.88
CA GLU A 365 4.11 -12.78 -8.23
C GLU A 365 2.99 -12.69 -9.28
N ALA A 366 1.79 -13.22 -8.99
CA ALA A 366 0.58 -13.04 -9.79
C ALA A 366 -0.06 -11.64 -9.65
N ALA A 367 0.44 -10.78 -8.75
CA ALA A 367 0.01 -9.39 -8.56
C ALA A 367 0.51 -8.43 -9.67
N LEU A 368 0.71 -8.93 -10.89
CA LEU A 368 1.02 -8.12 -12.06
C LEU A 368 -0.19 -7.30 -12.56
N VAL A 369 -1.36 -7.44 -11.92
CA VAL A 369 -2.64 -6.85 -12.37
C VAL A 369 -3.29 -5.93 -11.32
N SER A 370 -2.59 -4.92 -10.80
CA SER A 370 -3.19 -3.82 -9.99
C SER A 370 -3.80 -4.19 -8.62
N LYS A 371 -3.25 -5.18 -7.90
CA LYS A 371 -3.84 -5.69 -6.64
C LYS A 371 -2.98 -5.37 -5.40
N GLY A 372 -3.48 -4.47 -4.55
CA GLY A 372 -3.03 -4.09 -3.21
C GLY A 372 -2.32 -2.74 -3.02
N GLY A 373 -2.09 -1.98 -4.09
CA GLY A 373 -1.44 -0.67 -4.02
C GLY A 373 -2.41 0.52 -3.97
N ILE A 374 -1.87 1.70 -4.29
CA ILE A 374 -2.67 2.80 -4.84
C ILE A 374 -2.49 2.79 -6.36
N THR A 375 -3.59 2.87 -7.08
CA THR A 375 -3.60 3.07 -8.54
C THR A 375 -4.12 4.46 -8.84
N LEU A 376 -3.40 5.17 -9.70
CA LEU A 376 -3.80 6.43 -10.29
C LEU A 376 -4.20 6.12 -11.73
N SER A 377 -5.50 6.16 -12.05
CA SER A 377 -6.03 5.75 -13.36
C SER A 377 -7.12 6.70 -13.86
N GLY A 378 -7.65 6.46 -15.06
CA GLY A 378 -8.71 7.29 -15.65
C GLY A 378 -8.19 8.55 -16.36
N ALA A 379 -9.14 9.33 -16.90
CA ALA A 379 -8.89 10.60 -17.61
C ALA A 379 -8.64 11.79 -16.67
N ALA A 380 -9.02 11.63 -15.41
CA ALA A 380 -8.57 12.38 -14.25
C ALA A 380 -8.07 11.34 -13.25
N GLY A 381 -7.14 11.70 -12.36
CA GLY A 381 -6.47 10.74 -11.49
C GLY A 381 -5.04 11.14 -11.13
N ALA A 382 -4.71 12.43 -11.27
CA ALA A 382 -3.45 12.97 -10.81
C ALA A 382 -3.43 13.12 -9.28
N LEU A 383 -2.24 13.06 -8.70
CA LEU A 383 -1.97 13.29 -7.29
C LEU A 383 -0.87 14.33 -7.16
N SER A 384 -1.26 15.56 -6.82
CA SER A 384 -0.36 16.70 -6.65
C SER A 384 -0.27 17.13 -5.19
N GLY A 385 0.67 18.04 -4.88
CA GLY A 385 0.83 18.64 -3.55
C GLY A 385 1.55 17.80 -2.50
N ALA A 386 1.70 16.49 -2.72
CA ALA A 386 2.30 15.60 -1.72
C ALA A 386 3.79 15.89 -1.53
N ASN A 387 4.28 15.86 -0.29
CA ASN A 387 5.71 16.01 0.00
C ASN A 387 6.48 14.76 -0.45
N SER A 388 5.92 13.59 -0.13
CA SER A 388 6.52 12.31 -0.46
C SER A 388 5.46 11.21 -0.52
N ILE A 389 5.61 10.28 -1.46
CA ILE A 389 4.90 9.00 -1.46
C ILE A 389 5.90 7.92 -1.06
N VAL A 390 5.66 7.30 0.10
CA VAL A 390 6.54 6.31 0.72
C VAL A 390 5.95 4.91 0.54
N LEU A 391 6.63 4.09 -0.24
CA LEU A 391 6.29 2.71 -0.56
C LEU A 391 7.06 1.79 0.39
N SER A 392 6.39 1.24 1.39
CA SER A 392 7.02 0.45 2.45
C SER A 392 6.55 -1.00 2.47
N ARG A 393 7.38 -1.89 3.02
CA ARG A 393 7.21 -3.35 2.95
C ARG A 393 7.00 -3.73 1.48
N ASP A 394 5.83 -4.20 1.09
CA ASP A 394 5.43 -4.58 -0.26
C ASP A 394 4.48 -3.56 -0.92
N GLY A 395 4.31 -2.37 -0.35
CA GLY A 395 3.44 -1.31 -0.88
C GLY A 395 3.77 -0.91 -2.31
N SER A 396 2.73 -0.71 -3.12
CA SER A 396 2.87 -0.44 -4.56
C SER A 396 2.10 0.82 -5.00
N LEU A 397 2.71 1.62 -5.87
CA LEU A 397 2.06 2.73 -6.58
C LEU A 397 2.02 2.41 -8.07
N TYR A 398 0.85 2.53 -8.69
CA TYR A 398 0.62 2.30 -10.11
C TYR A 398 0.21 3.60 -10.80
N LEU A 399 0.97 4.00 -11.81
CA LEU A 399 0.68 5.12 -12.72
C LEU A 399 0.08 4.51 -14.00
N ASP A 400 -1.25 4.47 -14.10
CA ASP A 400 -1.94 3.73 -15.16
C ASP A 400 -2.27 4.60 -16.38
N ASN A 401 -1.36 4.64 -17.37
CA ASN A 401 -1.58 5.38 -18.62
C ASN A 401 -2.16 4.51 -19.75
N SER A 402 -2.69 3.33 -19.45
CA SER A 402 -3.13 2.34 -20.46
C SER A 402 -4.32 2.78 -21.31
N SER A 403 -5.24 3.57 -20.73
CA SER A 403 -6.49 3.96 -21.39
C SER A 403 -6.63 5.47 -21.62
N ASN A 404 -6.03 6.30 -20.76
CA ASN A 404 -6.01 7.74 -20.87
C ASN A 404 -4.63 8.26 -20.48
N VAL A 405 -4.11 9.20 -21.27
CA VAL A 405 -2.84 9.88 -21.01
C VAL A 405 -3.16 11.26 -20.48
N LEU A 406 -2.68 11.58 -19.28
CA LEU A 406 -2.67 12.96 -18.80
C LEU A 406 -1.55 13.70 -19.54
N ASP A 407 -1.89 14.77 -20.25
CA ASP A 407 -0.95 15.50 -21.09
C ASP A 407 -0.08 16.43 -20.22
N GLU A 408 1.20 16.06 -20.06
CA GLU A 408 2.28 16.80 -19.39
C GLU A 408 2.73 18.03 -20.20
N GLY A 409 1.78 18.91 -20.55
CA GLY A 409 2.10 20.22 -21.13
C GLY A 409 2.85 21.11 -20.14
N SER A 410 3.19 22.35 -20.53
CA SER A 410 4.06 23.27 -19.75
C SER A 410 3.56 23.64 -18.34
N ASN A 411 2.31 23.30 -18.01
CA ASN A 411 1.67 23.44 -16.70
C ASN A 411 0.84 22.19 -16.33
N GLY A 412 1.01 21.09 -17.06
CA GLY A 412 0.40 19.80 -16.73
C GLY A 412 1.19 19.16 -15.59
N VAL A 413 0.48 18.48 -14.69
CA VAL A 413 1.09 17.55 -13.76
C VAL A 413 0.68 16.17 -14.27
N GLY A 414 1.62 15.23 -14.31
CA GLY A 414 1.34 13.84 -14.63
C GLY A 414 0.49 13.21 -13.56
N ARG A 415 0.53 11.89 -13.47
CA ARG A 415 -0.17 11.20 -12.40
C ARG A 415 0.35 11.59 -11.03
N VAL A 416 1.60 12.05 -10.90
CA VAL A 416 2.14 12.54 -9.62
C VAL A 416 2.80 13.91 -9.81
N GLY A 417 2.66 14.77 -8.78
CA GLY A 417 3.35 16.07 -8.71
C GLY A 417 4.85 15.96 -8.92
N ASN A 418 5.40 16.77 -9.83
CA ASN A 418 6.82 16.84 -10.18
C ASN A 418 7.79 17.18 -9.02
N SER A 419 7.29 17.67 -7.89
CA SER A 419 8.09 17.95 -6.68
C SER A 419 7.94 16.88 -5.60
N THR A 420 7.07 15.89 -5.82
CA THR A 420 6.79 14.81 -4.88
C THR A 420 7.96 13.82 -4.88
N GLN A 421 8.58 13.59 -3.72
CA GLN A 421 9.58 12.53 -3.60
C GLN A 421 8.92 11.15 -3.65
N ILE A 422 9.43 10.23 -4.47
CA ILE A 422 9.09 8.82 -4.39
C ILE A 422 10.13 8.13 -3.49
N GLU A 423 9.71 7.57 -2.38
CA GLU A 423 10.58 6.86 -1.45
C GLU A 423 10.25 5.36 -1.42
N LEU A 424 11.22 4.53 -1.82
CA LEU A 424 11.13 3.08 -1.77
C LEU A 424 11.79 2.55 -0.49
N ARG A 425 11.08 1.70 0.26
CA ARG A 425 11.57 0.98 1.43
C ARG A 425 11.25 -0.50 1.28
N ALA A 426 12.06 -1.36 1.89
CA ALA A 426 11.88 -2.81 1.84
C ALA A 426 11.69 -3.29 0.38
N THR A 427 10.57 -3.89 0.02
CA THR A 427 10.22 -4.37 -1.33
C THR A 427 9.22 -3.46 -2.06
N GLY A 428 9.17 -2.17 -1.68
CA GLY A 428 8.27 -1.18 -2.26
C GLY A 428 8.42 -1.02 -3.77
N ARG A 429 7.31 -0.77 -4.46
CA ARG A 429 7.25 -0.80 -5.92
C ARG A 429 6.54 0.41 -6.53
N LEU A 430 7.20 1.08 -7.46
CA LEU A 430 6.57 1.97 -8.41
C LEU A 430 6.36 1.24 -9.74
N ARG A 431 5.22 1.41 -10.37
CA ARG A 431 4.96 0.90 -11.71
C ARG A 431 4.32 1.97 -12.59
N ILE A 432 4.86 2.14 -13.79
CA ILE A 432 4.19 2.86 -14.88
C ILE A 432 3.62 1.86 -15.87
N ILE A 433 2.37 2.07 -16.27
CA ILE A 433 1.67 1.25 -17.26
C ILE A 433 1.58 2.03 -18.56
N GLY A 434 2.14 1.48 -19.62
CA GLY A 434 2.21 2.06 -20.95
C GLY A 434 0.89 1.96 -21.71
N ASN A 435 0.85 2.60 -22.88
CA ASN A 435 -0.33 2.70 -23.72
C ASN A 435 -0.12 1.95 -25.05
N SER A 436 -1.22 1.50 -25.66
CA SER A 436 -1.21 0.78 -26.95
C SER A 436 -1.18 1.69 -28.18
N ALA A 437 -1.59 2.95 -28.05
CA ALA A 437 -1.87 3.86 -29.16
C ALA A 437 -1.02 5.14 -29.17
N VAL A 438 -0.62 5.66 -28.01
CA VAL A 438 0.17 6.89 -27.88
C VAL A 438 1.37 6.71 -26.96
N ALA A 439 2.42 7.51 -27.15
CA ALA A 439 3.53 7.56 -26.19
C ALA A 439 3.05 8.16 -24.85
N VAL A 440 3.64 7.71 -23.74
CA VAL A 440 3.34 8.21 -22.39
C VAL A 440 4.63 8.69 -21.72
N ASN A 441 4.51 9.76 -20.94
CA ASN A 441 5.58 10.34 -20.14
C ASN A 441 5.05 10.69 -18.75
N GLU A 442 5.87 10.47 -17.72
CA GLU A 442 5.60 10.90 -16.35
C GLU A 442 6.86 11.58 -15.80
N ASP A 443 6.74 12.85 -15.41
CA ASP A 443 7.82 13.61 -14.79
C ASP A 443 7.62 13.68 -13.27
N LEU A 444 8.53 13.04 -12.52
CA LEU A 444 8.46 12.88 -11.08
C LEU A 444 9.57 13.63 -10.35
N GLY A 445 9.33 13.89 -9.07
CA GLY A 445 10.36 14.44 -8.18
C GLY A 445 11.49 13.43 -7.87
N PRO A 446 12.25 13.66 -6.80
CA PRO A 446 13.37 12.79 -6.44
C PRO A 446 12.95 11.33 -6.18
N LEU A 447 13.77 10.37 -6.66
CA LEU A 447 13.69 8.97 -6.25
C LEU A 447 14.69 8.68 -5.13
N LEU A 448 14.19 8.22 -3.98
CA LEU A 448 15.00 7.76 -2.87
C LEU A 448 14.75 6.26 -2.62
N GLN A 449 15.81 5.46 -2.69
CA GLN A 449 15.81 4.13 -2.07
C GLN A 449 16.30 4.24 -0.62
N ALA A 450 15.38 4.15 0.33
CA ALA A 450 15.68 4.33 1.74
C ALA A 450 16.13 3.03 2.43
N THR A 451 15.46 1.89 2.19
CA THR A 451 15.87 0.58 2.73
C THR A 451 15.52 -0.55 1.77
N GLY A 452 16.15 -1.71 1.93
CA GLY A 452 15.77 -2.93 1.19
C GLY A 452 16.03 -2.87 -0.32
N SER A 453 15.22 -3.60 -1.07
CA SER A 453 15.30 -3.82 -2.52
C SER A 453 14.02 -3.34 -3.21
N GLY A 454 14.00 -2.07 -3.60
CA GLY A 454 12.84 -1.45 -4.23
C GLY A 454 12.79 -1.69 -5.74
N LYS A 455 11.60 -1.61 -6.33
CA LYS A 455 11.39 -1.83 -7.77
C LYS A 455 10.74 -0.64 -8.46
N VAL A 456 11.25 -0.29 -9.63
CA VAL A 456 10.63 0.62 -10.59
C VAL A 456 10.36 -0.19 -11.85
N ASN A 457 9.08 -0.40 -12.15
CA ASN A 457 8.65 -1.28 -13.22
C ASN A 457 8.01 -0.51 -14.39
N PHE A 458 8.37 -0.90 -15.60
CA PHE A 458 7.67 -0.55 -16.83
C PHE A 458 6.82 -1.73 -17.25
N ASP A 459 5.52 -1.51 -17.35
CA ASP A 459 4.53 -2.46 -17.84
C ASP A 459 4.08 -1.93 -19.21
N LEU A 460 4.61 -2.48 -20.31
CA LEU A 460 4.31 -1.95 -21.64
C LEU A 460 3.04 -2.62 -22.16
N ASP A 461 2.42 -2.04 -23.20
CA ASP A 461 1.33 -2.76 -23.86
C ASP A 461 1.85 -4.04 -24.53
N ASN A 462 1.24 -5.18 -24.22
CA ASN A 462 1.70 -6.49 -24.68
C ASN A 462 1.62 -6.69 -26.21
N THR A 463 0.85 -5.87 -26.94
CA THR A 463 0.58 -6.07 -28.37
C THR A 463 1.24 -5.01 -29.24
N THR A 464 1.07 -3.73 -28.88
CA THR A 464 1.58 -2.58 -29.62
C THR A 464 2.23 -1.57 -28.66
N PRO A 465 3.33 -1.96 -27.99
CA PRO A 465 3.97 -1.11 -26.98
C PRO A 465 4.38 0.23 -27.59
N GLN A 466 3.86 1.31 -27.03
CA GLN A 466 4.32 2.66 -27.33
C GLN A 466 5.46 3.06 -26.41
N LEU A 467 6.14 4.16 -26.76
CA LEU A 467 7.17 4.73 -25.90
C LEU A 467 6.59 5.06 -24.53
N THR A 468 7.17 4.51 -23.47
CA THR A 468 6.81 4.73 -22.08
C THR A 468 8.01 5.30 -21.36
N THR A 469 7.90 6.56 -20.95
CA THR A 469 8.99 7.34 -20.37
C THR A 469 8.69 7.68 -18.92
N LEU A 470 9.69 7.50 -18.07
CA LEU A 470 9.66 7.92 -16.68
C LEU A 470 10.88 8.79 -16.40
N THR A 471 10.66 9.99 -15.86
CA THR A 471 11.72 10.93 -15.52
C THR A 471 11.69 11.17 -14.02
N PHE A 472 12.86 11.16 -13.37
CA PHE A 472 13.03 11.63 -11.99
C PHE A 472 14.00 12.79 -11.95
N ASP A 473 13.78 13.75 -11.05
CA ASP A 473 14.71 14.85 -10.82
C ASP A 473 16.12 14.37 -10.43
N SER A 474 16.17 13.38 -9.55
CA SER A 474 17.42 12.85 -8.99
C SER A 474 17.22 11.42 -8.47
N TYR A 475 18.33 10.71 -8.27
CA TYR A 475 18.34 9.37 -7.69
C TYR A 475 19.34 9.28 -6.54
N THR A 476 18.85 8.93 -5.36
CA THR A 476 19.68 8.66 -4.18
C THR A 476 19.32 7.32 -3.56
N ARG A 477 20.30 6.71 -2.89
CA ARG A 477 20.08 5.51 -2.09
C ARG A 477 20.78 5.61 -0.75
N SER A 478 20.23 4.98 0.27
CA SER A 478 20.95 4.70 1.50
C SER A 478 21.87 3.49 1.32
N ALA A 479 23.02 3.47 2.01
CA ALA A 479 23.82 2.24 2.13
C ALA A 479 22.93 1.12 2.70
N GLY A 480 23.10 -0.11 2.24
CA GLY A 480 22.23 -1.22 2.60
C GLY A 480 21.06 -1.46 1.65
N SER A 481 20.82 -0.57 0.70
CA SER A 481 19.66 -0.62 -0.19
C SER A 481 20.02 -0.64 -1.68
N ILE A 482 19.15 -1.24 -2.48
CA ILE A 482 19.28 -1.29 -3.94
C ILE A 482 17.95 -0.94 -4.62
N THR A 483 18.03 -0.46 -5.87
CA THR A 483 16.87 -0.23 -6.73
C THR A 483 16.98 -1.07 -7.99
N GLN A 484 15.88 -1.72 -8.33
CA GLN A 484 15.75 -2.53 -9.53
C GLN A 484 14.85 -1.81 -10.52
N PHE A 485 15.39 -1.48 -11.68
CA PHE A 485 14.66 -0.91 -12.81
C PHE A 485 14.39 -2.02 -13.82
N GLN A 486 13.12 -2.32 -14.09
CA GLN A 486 12.79 -3.53 -14.85
C GLN A 486 11.64 -3.28 -15.80
N VAL A 487 11.72 -3.87 -16.98
CA VAL A 487 10.58 -4.03 -17.89
C VAL A 487 9.92 -5.36 -17.57
N LEU A 488 8.59 -5.40 -17.46
CA LEU A 488 7.87 -6.62 -17.11
C LEU A 488 7.67 -7.54 -18.31
N ASP A 489 7.65 -6.98 -19.52
CA ASP A 489 7.51 -7.74 -20.76
C ASP A 489 8.77 -8.52 -21.17
N ASN A 490 8.52 -9.57 -21.95
CA ASN A 490 9.49 -10.58 -22.35
C ASN A 490 10.25 -10.25 -23.64
N THR A 491 10.41 -8.97 -23.99
CA THR A 491 11.16 -8.55 -25.18
C THR A 491 12.55 -8.08 -24.78
N PRO A 492 13.62 -8.86 -25.07
CA PRO A 492 14.99 -8.41 -24.89
C PRO A 492 15.22 -7.09 -25.64
N GLY A 493 15.90 -6.14 -24.99
CA GLY A 493 16.15 -4.81 -25.57
C GLY A 493 15.01 -3.80 -25.40
N ALA A 494 13.92 -4.14 -24.70
CA ALA A 494 12.84 -3.21 -24.43
C ALA A 494 13.23 -2.01 -23.55
N PHE A 495 14.38 -2.05 -22.87
CA PHE A 495 14.82 -1.01 -21.95
C PHE A 495 16.01 -0.20 -22.48
N GLY A 496 15.81 1.11 -22.64
CA GLY A 496 16.83 2.07 -23.05
C GLY A 496 16.86 2.33 -24.56
N SER A 497 17.35 3.52 -24.94
CA SER A 497 17.40 4.02 -26.31
C SER A 497 18.41 3.31 -27.21
N GLN A 498 19.56 2.92 -26.67
CA GLN A 498 20.63 2.23 -27.42
C GLN A 498 20.15 0.95 -28.12
N LEU A 499 19.20 0.23 -27.49
CA LEU A 499 18.62 -0.99 -28.04
C LEU A 499 17.29 -0.75 -28.77
N GLY A 500 16.88 0.51 -28.92
CA GLY A 500 15.62 0.88 -29.55
C GLY A 500 14.38 0.48 -28.73
N GLY A 501 14.52 0.28 -27.41
CA GLY A 501 13.45 -0.22 -26.56
C GLY A 501 12.25 0.72 -26.47
N ASN A 502 11.16 0.30 -25.84
CA ASN A 502 9.99 1.15 -25.60
C ASN A 502 9.94 1.74 -24.19
N ALA A 503 10.72 1.21 -23.24
CA ALA A 503 10.89 1.81 -21.91
C ALA A 503 12.07 2.78 -21.89
N ARG A 504 11.86 3.98 -21.35
CA ARG A 504 12.88 5.01 -21.13
C ARG A 504 12.86 5.49 -19.69
N LEU A 505 14.03 5.60 -19.10
CA LEU A 505 14.22 6.11 -17.75
C LEU A 505 15.23 7.26 -17.78
N PHE A 506 14.82 8.42 -17.29
CA PHE A 506 15.68 9.59 -17.19
C PHE A 506 15.88 10.00 -15.73
N ILE A 507 17.11 10.36 -15.38
CA ILE A 507 17.45 11.05 -14.14
C ILE A 507 18.05 12.41 -14.53
N THR A 508 17.30 13.48 -14.27
CA THR A 508 17.58 14.82 -14.81
C THR A 508 18.92 15.38 -14.33
N ASP A 509 19.34 15.05 -13.11
CA ASP A 509 20.63 15.50 -12.56
C ASP A 509 21.86 14.75 -13.13
N ALA A 510 21.68 13.84 -14.09
CA ALA A 510 22.74 13.04 -14.71
C ALA A 510 23.61 12.27 -13.69
N GLY A 511 23.01 11.87 -12.56
CA GLY A 511 23.69 11.13 -11.51
C GLY A 511 24.53 12.01 -10.58
N ALA A 512 24.36 13.34 -10.59
CA ALA A 512 25.09 14.25 -9.71
C ALA A 512 24.86 13.97 -8.21
N THR A 513 23.65 13.54 -7.83
CA THR A 513 23.33 13.09 -6.46
C THR A 513 23.64 11.62 -6.22
N ALA A 514 23.87 10.86 -7.28
CA ALA A 514 24.08 9.43 -7.23
C ALA A 514 25.56 9.07 -7.02
N VAL A 515 25.81 7.79 -6.72
CA VAL A 515 27.17 7.26 -6.56
C VAL A 515 27.55 6.47 -7.81
N LEU A 516 28.55 6.95 -8.54
CA LEU A 516 29.01 6.38 -9.81
C LEU A 516 30.41 5.77 -9.69
N LYS A 517 30.67 4.64 -10.38
CA LYS A 517 32.00 4.00 -10.42
C LYS A 517 32.37 3.36 -11.75
N GLY A 518 33.62 3.53 -12.16
CA GLY A 518 34.22 2.93 -13.33
C GLY A 518 35.23 3.84 -14.00
N GLY A 519 35.77 3.38 -15.13
CA GLY A 519 36.82 4.08 -15.87
C GLY A 519 36.33 5.24 -16.76
N GLY A 520 35.03 5.54 -16.78
CA GLY A 520 34.47 6.66 -17.54
C GLY A 520 34.40 6.45 -19.06
N GLY A 521 34.44 5.20 -19.53
CA GLY A 521 34.45 4.91 -20.96
C GLY A 521 33.19 5.39 -21.72
N ALA A 522 33.29 5.47 -23.05
CA ALA A 522 32.16 5.79 -23.94
C ALA A 522 31.14 4.63 -24.05
N ASP A 523 30.01 4.84 -24.72
CA ASP A 523 29.08 3.75 -25.04
C ASP A 523 29.78 2.60 -25.77
N LEU A 524 29.39 1.36 -25.45
CA LEU A 524 30.02 0.12 -25.94
C LEU A 524 31.44 -0.16 -25.42
N SER A 525 31.97 0.68 -24.52
CA SER A 525 33.22 0.37 -23.82
C SER A 525 32.99 -0.55 -22.63
N THR A 526 33.93 -1.46 -22.40
CA THR A 526 33.84 -2.43 -21.31
C THR A 526 34.21 -1.84 -19.95
N ASN A 527 34.78 -0.62 -19.89
CA ASN A 527 35.10 0.11 -18.65
C ASN A 527 34.10 1.23 -18.33
N LYS A 528 32.87 1.09 -18.82
CA LYS A 528 31.74 1.98 -18.53
C LYS A 528 31.54 2.23 -17.05
N THR A 529 31.26 3.48 -16.70
CA THR A 529 30.84 3.86 -15.35
C THR A 529 29.45 3.30 -15.06
N ILE A 530 29.30 2.60 -13.95
CA ILE A 530 28.04 2.06 -13.45
C ILE A 530 27.48 2.90 -12.31
N LEU A 531 26.17 2.82 -12.15
CA LEU A 531 25.45 3.40 -11.03
C LEU A 531 25.39 2.41 -9.86
N VAL A 532 25.99 2.77 -8.72
CA VAL A 532 26.11 1.87 -7.58
C VAL A 532 24.75 1.61 -6.93
N GLY A 533 24.38 0.34 -6.81
CA GLY A 533 23.14 -0.12 -6.20
C GLY A 533 21.92 -0.07 -7.13
N ALA A 534 22.10 0.22 -8.42
CA ALA A 534 21.05 0.18 -9.43
C ALA A 534 21.24 -1.02 -10.37
N PHE A 535 20.17 -1.77 -10.60
CA PHE A 535 20.16 -2.94 -11.46
C PHE A 535 19.05 -2.85 -12.51
N GLY A 536 19.36 -3.28 -13.73
CA GLY A 536 18.46 -3.30 -14.86
C GLY A 536 17.98 -4.70 -15.20
N GLY A 537 16.82 -4.81 -15.83
CA GLY A 537 16.47 -6.03 -16.53
C GLY A 537 15.08 -6.10 -17.13
N VAL A 538 14.67 -7.31 -17.47
CA VAL A 538 13.41 -7.67 -18.14
C VAL A 538 12.74 -8.83 -17.40
N ASN A 539 11.47 -9.10 -17.66
CA ASN A 539 10.70 -10.18 -17.00
C ASN A 539 10.70 -10.09 -15.47
N ASN A 540 10.68 -8.88 -14.89
CA ASN A 540 10.75 -8.66 -13.44
C ASN A 540 12.02 -9.24 -12.78
N ILE A 541 13.10 -9.42 -13.55
CA ILE A 541 14.37 -9.99 -13.10
C ILE A 541 15.49 -9.00 -13.37
N SER A 542 16.30 -8.73 -12.36
CA SER A 542 17.52 -7.94 -12.52
C SER A 542 18.65 -8.79 -13.10
N ASN A 543 19.12 -8.44 -14.30
CA ASN A 543 20.13 -9.21 -15.02
C ASN A 543 21.28 -8.35 -15.58
N HIS A 544 21.28 -7.03 -15.37
CA HIS A 544 22.35 -6.12 -15.79
C HIS A 544 22.65 -5.06 -14.74
N PHE A 545 23.86 -4.51 -14.77
CA PHE A 545 24.16 -3.24 -14.10
C PHE A 545 23.60 -2.07 -14.90
N MET A 546 23.28 -0.96 -14.23
CA MET A 546 22.81 0.27 -14.87
C MET A 546 23.97 1.25 -15.09
N ALA A 547 23.91 1.99 -16.19
CA ALA A 547 24.83 3.08 -16.53
C ALA A 547 24.07 4.23 -17.20
N PHE A 548 24.62 5.43 -17.09
CA PHE A 548 24.15 6.56 -17.89
C PHE A 548 24.65 6.41 -19.33
N ASP A 549 23.75 6.70 -20.27
CA ASP A 549 24.08 6.76 -21.68
C ASP A 549 25.09 7.89 -21.96
N ALA A 550 26.12 7.65 -22.78
CA ALA A 550 27.13 8.69 -23.05
C ALA A 550 26.63 9.74 -24.04
N ASP A 551 25.75 9.36 -24.96
CA ASP A 551 25.16 10.26 -25.94
C ASP A 551 23.98 11.05 -25.33
N ASN A 552 23.30 10.49 -24.33
CA ASN A 552 22.31 11.17 -23.49
C ASN A 552 22.58 10.96 -21.99
N THR A 553 23.34 11.88 -21.40
CA THR A 553 23.84 11.77 -20.02
C THR A 553 22.77 11.72 -18.92
N THR A 554 21.51 11.96 -19.24
CA THR A 554 20.39 11.84 -18.28
C THR A 554 19.66 10.50 -18.40
N GLU A 555 19.83 9.77 -19.51
CA GLU A 555 19.18 8.48 -19.69
C GLU A 555 19.92 7.39 -18.92
N LEU A 556 19.20 6.70 -18.04
CA LEU A 556 19.72 5.55 -17.31
C LEU A 556 19.27 4.26 -18.01
N ARG A 557 20.22 3.39 -18.34
CA ARG A 557 19.97 2.16 -19.09
C ARG A 557 20.79 0.98 -18.57
N PRO A 558 20.36 -0.26 -18.84
CA PRO A 558 21.21 -1.43 -18.65
C PRO A 558 22.50 -1.34 -19.48
N LEU A 559 23.61 -1.89 -18.97
CA LEU A 559 24.79 -2.14 -19.78
C LEU A 559 24.45 -3.11 -20.92
N THR A 560 24.89 -2.78 -22.13
CA THR A 560 24.54 -3.50 -23.34
C THR A 560 25.22 -4.87 -23.40
N TRP A 561 24.42 -5.86 -23.81
CA TRP A 561 24.86 -7.23 -24.06
C TRP A 561 24.28 -7.72 -25.40
N ASP A 562 25.11 -7.95 -26.40
CA ASP A 562 24.70 -8.58 -27.67
C ASP A 562 25.23 -10.03 -27.82
N GLY A 563 26.00 -10.54 -26.85
CA GLY A 563 26.64 -11.86 -26.89
C GLY A 563 27.88 -11.93 -27.78
N THR A 564 28.31 -10.82 -28.38
CA THR A 564 29.57 -10.64 -29.11
C THR A 564 30.41 -9.55 -28.45
N GLN A 565 31.72 -9.52 -28.67
CA GLN A 565 32.54 -8.46 -28.07
C GLN A 565 32.30 -7.09 -28.73
N ALA A 566 31.89 -7.07 -30.01
CA ALA A 566 31.78 -5.85 -30.80
C ALA A 566 30.62 -4.93 -30.40
N GLY A 567 29.66 -5.44 -29.61
CA GLY A 567 28.52 -4.67 -29.11
C GLY A 567 28.24 -4.86 -27.61
N SER A 568 29.15 -5.50 -26.85
CA SER A 568 28.98 -5.69 -25.41
C SER A 568 29.79 -4.69 -24.58
N GLU A 569 29.14 -4.11 -23.58
CA GLU A 569 29.79 -3.30 -22.54
C GLU A 569 30.37 -4.17 -21.40
N TYR A 570 30.42 -5.49 -21.61
CA TYR A 570 31.09 -6.44 -20.74
C TYR A 570 32.31 -7.03 -21.45
N TRP A 571 33.42 -7.11 -20.74
CA TRP A 571 34.49 -8.01 -21.13
C TRP A 571 34.04 -9.46 -20.87
N LEU A 572 34.08 -10.29 -21.92
CA LEU A 572 33.49 -11.63 -21.90
C LEU A 572 34.58 -12.70 -21.66
N SER A 573 34.48 -13.47 -20.58
CA SER A 573 35.48 -14.52 -20.29
C SER A 573 35.57 -15.63 -21.34
N ARG A 574 34.51 -15.85 -22.14
CA ARG A 574 34.48 -16.86 -23.21
C ARG A 574 35.54 -16.59 -24.27
N ASP A 575 35.89 -15.33 -24.51
CA ASP A 575 36.82 -14.97 -25.58
C ASP A 575 38.25 -15.40 -25.20
N ASN A 576 38.56 -15.51 -23.90
CA ASN A 576 39.77 -16.16 -23.41
C ASN A 576 39.71 -17.70 -23.54
N THR A 577 38.56 -18.33 -23.27
CA THR A 577 38.43 -19.79 -23.41
C THR A 577 38.52 -20.25 -24.86
N ALA A 578 38.04 -19.44 -25.82
CA ALA A 578 38.19 -19.71 -27.25
C ALA A 578 39.67 -19.67 -27.71
N ALA A 579 40.53 -18.97 -26.97
CA ALA A 579 41.98 -18.95 -27.16
C ALA A 579 42.72 -20.06 -26.38
N GLY A 580 41.99 -20.97 -25.72
CA GLY A 580 42.56 -22.07 -24.89
C GLY A 580 42.98 -21.65 -23.48
N ALA A 581 42.80 -20.38 -23.09
CA ALA A 581 43.18 -19.85 -21.79
C ALA A 581 41.98 -19.77 -20.83
N HIS A 582 41.93 -20.64 -19.83
CA HIS A 582 40.94 -20.58 -18.73
C HIS A 582 41.45 -19.72 -17.56
N ALA A 583 42.07 -18.59 -17.89
CA ALA A 583 42.70 -17.69 -16.96
C ALA A 583 42.36 -16.23 -17.29
N ILE A 584 42.11 -15.43 -16.27
CA ILE A 584 42.04 -13.97 -16.34
C ILE A 584 43.34 -13.44 -15.71
N THR A 585 44.03 -12.60 -16.48
CA THR A 585 45.27 -11.92 -16.15
C THR A 585 45.17 -10.50 -16.70
N LEU A 586 45.97 -9.55 -16.21
CA LEU A 586 46.01 -8.19 -16.71
C LEU A 586 46.33 -8.16 -18.20
N ALA A 587 47.17 -9.08 -18.68
CA ALA A 587 47.54 -9.19 -20.08
C ALA A 587 46.35 -9.47 -21.01
N ASN A 588 45.33 -10.20 -20.54
CA ASN A 588 44.16 -10.54 -21.34
C ASN A 588 42.91 -9.72 -20.99
N LEU A 589 42.84 -9.19 -19.78
CA LEU A 589 41.85 -8.18 -19.38
C LEU A 589 42.13 -6.83 -20.06
N GLY A 590 43.39 -6.56 -20.42
CA GLY A 590 43.85 -5.40 -21.18
C GLY A 590 44.03 -4.14 -20.34
N SER A 591 43.02 -3.78 -19.54
CA SER A 591 43.12 -2.69 -18.57
C SER A 591 42.46 -3.06 -17.25
N LEU A 592 42.78 -2.28 -16.22
CA LEU A 592 42.01 -2.28 -14.97
C LEU A 592 40.68 -1.55 -15.20
N ASP A 593 39.70 -1.77 -14.31
CA ASP A 593 38.33 -1.19 -14.35
C ASP A 593 37.39 -1.73 -15.43
N GLN A 594 37.57 -2.97 -15.85
CA GLN A 594 36.63 -3.63 -16.75
C GLN A 594 35.36 -4.07 -16.01
N ASN A 595 34.19 -3.86 -16.62
CA ASN A 595 32.96 -4.58 -16.31
C ASN A 595 33.09 -5.97 -16.92
N VAL A 596 33.20 -6.99 -16.08
CA VAL A 596 33.49 -8.34 -16.54
C VAL A 596 32.26 -9.20 -16.41
N ASN A 597 31.96 -9.97 -17.45
CA ASN A 597 31.06 -11.09 -17.34
C ASN A 597 31.77 -12.42 -17.50
N ILE A 598 31.55 -13.27 -16.50
CA ILE A 598 31.95 -14.67 -16.52
C ILE A 598 30.90 -15.46 -17.29
N ASN A 599 31.30 -15.91 -18.48
CA ASN A 599 30.57 -16.83 -19.34
C ASN A 599 31.07 -18.26 -19.09
N PHE A 600 30.15 -19.20 -18.90
CA PHE A 600 30.43 -20.60 -18.55
C PHE A 600 30.45 -21.54 -19.77
N ASN A 601 30.31 -21.02 -20.98
CA ASN A 601 30.29 -21.82 -22.20
C ASN A 601 31.71 -22.09 -22.74
N ALA A 602 32.22 -23.30 -22.54
CA ALA A 602 33.38 -23.81 -23.26
C ALA A 602 33.00 -25.10 -24.00
N ASP A 603 32.23 -24.98 -25.09
CA ASP A 603 32.21 -26.04 -26.10
C ASP A 603 33.40 -25.83 -27.05
N VAL A 604 34.27 -26.83 -27.16
CA VAL A 604 35.40 -26.82 -28.09
C VAL A 604 34.82 -27.07 -29.48
N THR A 605 34.65 -26.01 -30.28
CA THR A 605 34.10 -26.07 -31.64
C THR A 605 34.93 -26.89 -32.64
N ASN A 606 36.06 -27.49 -32.25
CA ASN A 606 37.03 -28.02 -33.19
C ASN A 606 37.55 -29.44 -32.93
N GLY A 607 36.86 -30.27 -32.14
CA GLY A 607 37.06 -31.73 -32.10
C GLY A 607 38.49 -32.23 -31.77
N ALA A 608 39.39 -31.35 -31.34
CA ALA A 608 40.73 -31.70 -30.92
C ALA A 608 40.75 -31.79 -29.39
N PRO A 609 41.06 -32.97 -28.81
CA PRO A 609 41.27 -33.06 -27.38
C PRO A 609 42.50 -32.22 -27.00
N ASP A 610 42.28 -31.18 -26.21
CA ASP A 610 43.35 -30.47 -25.50
C ASP A 610 44.08 -31.46 -24.58
N GLY A 611 45.40 -31.34 -24.47
CA GLY A 611 46.27 -32.29 -23.76
C GLY A 611 46.11 -32.30 -22.24
N ASP A 612 45.35 -31.34 -21.69
CA ASP A 612 45.14 -31.11 -20.26
C ASP A 612 43.64 -31.22 -19.86
N VAL A 613 42.87 -32.06 -20.53
CA VAL A 613 41.45 -32.31 -20.22
C VAL A 613 41.32 -33.12 -18.91
N ASP A 614 40.66 -32.56 -17.89
CA ASP A 614 40.12 -33.37 -16.77
C ASP A 614 39.02 -34.28 -17.34
N TRP A 615 38.78 -35.43 -16.71
CA TRP A 615 37.94 -36.57 -17.12
C TRP A 615 36.52 -36.23 -17.66
N TYR A 616 36.07 -34.98 -17.54
CA TYR A 616 34.77 -34.45 -17.96
C TYR A 616 34.81 -33.22 -18.89
N GLY A 617 35.98 -32.78 -19.39
CA GLY A 617 36.05 -31.75 -20.44
C GLY A 617 35.68 -30.31 -20.07
N ILE A 618 35.60 -29.96 -18.78
CA ILE A 618 35.16 -28.65 -18.29
C ILE A 618 36.20 -28.07 -17.32
N ARG A 619 36.54 -26.77 -17.44
CA ARG A 619 37.48 -26.05 -16.55
C ARG A 619 36.87 -24.77 -15.97
N PRO A 620 37.08 -24.46 -14.67
CA PRO A 620 36.68 -23.18 -14.11
C PRO A 620 37.50 -22.03 -14.71
N ILE A 621 36.96 -20.80 -14.65
CA ILE A 621 37.71 -19.60 -15.00
C ILE A 621 38.59 -19.23 -13.80
N ASN A 622 39.90 -19.08 -14.00
CA ASN A 622 40.84 -18.79 -12.91
C ASN A 622 41.34 -17.36 -12.94
N ILE A 623 41.47 -16.70 -11.79
CA ILE A 623 42.21 -15.45 -11.63
C ILE A 623 43.59 -15.77 -11.04
N GLN A 624 44.65 -15.50 -11.80
CA GLN A 624 46.01 -15.96 -11.48
C GLN A 624 46.87 -14.94 -10.73
N GLU A 625 46.46 -13.68 -10.75
CA GLU A 625 47.17 -12.55 -10.16
C GLU A 625 46.18 -11.53 -9.59
N ASN A 626 46.70 -10.51 -8.91
CA ASN A 626 45.87 -9.42 -8.40
C ASN A 626 45.32 -8.60 -9.56
N LEU A 627 44.02 -8.36 -9.57
CA LEU A 627 43.34 -7.62 -10.62
C LEU A 627 42.33 -6.66 -10.04
N ALA A 628 42.11 -5.56 -10.76
CA ALA A 628 40.97 -4.68 -10.49
C ALA A 628 39.96 -4.75 -11.62
N MET A 629 38.70 -4.85 -11.23
CA MET A 629 37.55 -4.91 -12.11
C MET A 629 36.54 -3.89 -11.62
N ASN A 630 35.84 -3.22 -12.51
CA ASN A 630 34.78 -2.29 -12.10
C ASN A 630 33.56 -3.04 -11.57
N SER A 631 33.14 -4.08 -12.27
CA SER A 631 32.00 -4.92 -11.86
C SER A 631 32.17 -6.35 -12.33
N LEU A 632 31.48 -7.27 -11.68
CA LEU A 632 31.55 -8.69 -11.99
C LEU A 632 30.14 -9.27 -12.14
N ARG A 633 29.87 -9.84 -13.30
CA ARG A 633 28.60 -10.48 -13.64
C ARG A 633 28.80 -11.96 -13.95
N PHE A 634 27.78 -12.76 -13.65
CA PHE A 634 27.66 -14.15 -14.07
C PHE A 634 26.35 -14.36 -14.82
N GLY A 635 26.32 -15.29 -15.79
CA GLY A 635 25.08 -15.84 -16.34
C GLY A 635 24.88 -15.60 -17.84
N THR A 636 25.45 -16.48 -18.66
CA THR A 636 25.12 -16.56 -20.08
C THR A 636 25.04 -17.98 -20.59
N ASN A 637 23.84 -18.32 -21.08
CA ASN A 637 23.49 -19.46 -21.92
C ASN A 637 23.56 -20.85 -21.27
N THR A 638 22.39 -21.43 -21.01
CA THR A 638 22.21 -22.89 -20.91
C THR A 638 22.50 -23.52 -22.29
N PRO A 639 23.26 -24.62 -22.37
CA PRO A 639 23.38 -25.38 -23.61
C PRO A 639 21.99 -25.81 -24.09
N THR A 640 21.67 -25.57 -25.36
CA THR A 640 20.47 -26.19 -25.97
C THR A 640 20.68 -27.70 -26.06
N SER A 641 19.60 -28.49 -26.04
CA SER A 641 19.62 -29.95 -25.83
C SER A 641 20.48 -30.78 -26.79
N THR A 642 21.08 -30.18 -27.82
CA THR A 642 22.04 -30.79 -28.74
C THR A 642 23.51 -30.69 -28.29
N SER A 643 23.84 -29.81 -27.33
CA SER A 643 25.19 -29.69 -26.75
C SER A 643 25.19 -30.17 -25.30
N ASN A 644 25.59 -31.43 -25.10
CA ASN A 644 26.19 -31.99 -23.88
C ASN A 644 25.47 -31.76 -22.52
N THR A 645 24.97 -32.87 -21.94
CA THR A 645 24.49 -32.99 -20.55
C THR A 645 25.54 -32.79 -19.45
N GLN A 646 26.80 -32.49 -19.78
CA GLN A 646 27.91 -32.36 -18.82
C GLN A 646 28.17 -30.92 -18.38
N ASN A 647 27.66 -29.90 -19.10
CA ASN A 647 27.93 -28.47 -18.88
C ASN A 647 27.08 -27.86 -17.73
N THR A 648 26.34 -28.69 -17.01
CA THR A 648 25.47 -28.34 -15.88
C THR A 648 26.10 -28.65 -14.51
N ASN A 649 27.36 -29.10 -14.48
CA ASN A 649 28.06 -29.43 -13.24
C ASN A 649 28.63 -28.18 -12.54
N GLU A 650 28.82 -28.28 -11.22
CA GLU A 650 29.28 -27.18 -10.35
C GLU A 650 30.64 -26.58 -10.76
N ILE A 651 31.47 -27.36 -11.45
CA ILE A 651 32.85 -27.00 -11.85
C ILE A 651 32.84 -26.02 -13.03
N GLY A 652 31.90 -26.18 -13.97
CA GLY A 652 31.74 -25.27 -15.13
C GLY A 652 31.20 -23.89 -14.77
N SER A 653 30.61 -23.73 -13.58
CA SER A 653 29.97 -22.49 -13.10
C SER A 653 30.79 -21.76 -12.03
N ALA A 654 32.11 -21.98 -12.00
CA ALA A 654 33.00 -21.45 -10.96
C ALA A 654 34.03 -20.43 -11.49
N LEU A 655 34.19 -19.34 -10.73
CA LEU A 655 35.33 -18.43 -10.78
C LEU A 655 36.28 -18.77 -9.63
N VAL A 656 37.53 -19.11 -9.93
CA VAL A 656 38.52 -19.56 -8.93
C VAL A 656 39.65 -18.56 -8.84
N LEU A 657 39.84 -17.96 -7.67
CA LEU A 657 40.96 -17.09 -7.37
C LEU A 657 42.10 -17.94 -6.82
N LYS A 658 43.27 -17.87 -7.45
CA LYS A 658 44.47 -18.56 -6.95
C LYS A 658 44.76 -18.10 -5.51
N ALA A 659 45.29 -19.01 -4.69
CA ALA A 659 45.64 -18.68 -3.31
C ALA A 659 46.54 -17.43 -3.24
N GLY A 660 46.15 -16.46 -2.40
CA GLY A 660 46.87 -15.19 -2.24
C GLY A 660 46.54 -14.11 -3.27
N THR A 661 45.64 -14.35 -4.23
CA THR A 661 45.19 -13.30 -5.16
C THR A 661 44.01 -12.51 -4.62
N HIS A 662 44.00 -11.23 -4.95
CA HIS A 662 42.96 -10.28 -4.61
C HIS A 662 42.27 -9.80 -5.90
N VAL A 663 40.94 -9.81 -5.89
CA VAL A 663 40.13 -9.11 -6.87
C VAL A 663 39.62 -7.84 -6.22
N TYR A 664 40.15 -6.71 -6.65
CA TYR A 664 39.75 -5.38 -6.22
C TYR A 664 38.54 -4.94 -7.04
N LEU A 665 37.39 -4.78 -6.40
CA LEU A 665 36.16 -4.39 -7.06
C LEU A 665 35.97 -2.88 -6.98
N GLY A 666 36.03 -2.21 -8.14
CA GLY A 666 35.89 -0.77 -8.32
C GLY A 666 37.12 0.04 -7.90
N ASP A 667 38.29 -0.60 -7.79
CA ASP A 667 39.54 0.02 -7.31
C ASP A 667 40.77 -0.38 -8.14
N SER A 668 40.94 0.24 -9.32
CA SER A 668 42.12 0.05 -10.15
C SER A 668 43.43 0.46 -9.50
N LEU A 669 43.40 1.44 -8.60
CA LEU A 669 44.62 1.94 -7.97
C LEU A 669 45.18 0.92 -6.96
N ALA A 670 44.32 0.24 -6.21
CA ALA A 670 44.74 -0.77 -5.24
C ALA A 670 45.39 -1.99 -5.90
N ALA A 671 44.89 -2.45 -7.05
CA ALA A 671 45.51 -3.56 -7.78
C ALA A 671 46.95 -3.27 -8.22
N ASN A 672 47.27 -2.00 -8.51
CA ASN A 672 48.60 -1.59 -8.94
C ASN A 672 49.57 -1.35 -7.76
N THR A 673 49.05 -0.95 -6.60
CA THR A 673 49.87 -0.56 -5.43
C THR A 673 49.98 -1.65 -4.37
N GLY A 674 49.09 -2.65 -4.38
CA GLY A 674 49.02 -3.69 -3.36
C GLY A 674 48.60 -3.18 -1.97
N LEU A 675 48.11 -1.94 -1.88
CA LEU A 675 47.62 -1.33 -0.66
C LEU A 675 46.08 -1.42 -0.65
N SER A 676 45.51 -2.31 0.16
CA SER A 676 44.09 -2.30 0.48
C SER A 676 43.85 -1.44 1.73
N GLY A 677 42.93 -0.47 1.65
CA GLY A 677 42.42 0.24 2.83
C GLY A 677 42.34 1.78 2.78
N ASN A 678 42.61 2.46 1.66
CA ASN A 678 42.46 3.92 1.59
C ASN A 678 42.07 4.46 0.20
N THR A 679 41.41 3.62 -0.60
CA THR A 679 41.07 3.94 -1.98
C THR A 679 39.60 3.65 -2.19
N ASP A 680 39.04 4.47 -3.06
CA ASP A 680 37.63 4.73 -3.36
C ASP A 680 36.83 3.52 -3.89
N GLY A 681 37.27 2.29 -3.60
CA GLY A 681 36.74 1.03 -4.11
C GLY A 681 35.28 0.80 -3.77
N SER A 682 34.50 0.36 -4.78
CA SER A 682 33.30 -0.49 -4.70
C SER A 682 32.81 -0.74 -6.11
N GLY A 683 33.03 -1.97 -6.57
CA GLY A 683 32.32 -2.60 -7.66
C GLY A 683 31.14 -3.41 -7.13
N MET A 684 30.36 -3.98 -8.05
CA MET A 684 29.18 -4.78 -7.72
C MET A 684 29.31 -6.18 -8.31
N ILE A 685 28.76 -7.18 -7.61
CA ILE A 685 28.66 -8.55 -8.11
C ILE A 685 27.20 -8.87 -8.42
N LEU A 686 26.94 -9.37 -9.64
CA LEU A 686 25.63 -9.83 -10.07
C LEU A 686 25.68 -11.27 -10.57
N PHE A 687 25.03 -12.15 -9.85
CA PHE A 687 24.66 -13.49 -10.31
C PHE A 687 23.34 -13.38 -11.07
N GLY A 688 23.40 -13.08 -12.37
CA GLY A 688 22.24 -12.76 -13.19
C GLY A 688 21.77 -13.93 -14.06
N ARG A 689 20.65 -13.70 -14.75
CA ARG A 689 20.14 -14.52 -15.86
C ARG A 689 20.65 -14.02 -17.20
N ASP A 690 20.42 -14.73 -18.29
CA ASP A 690 20.73 -14.19 -19.62
C ASP A 690 19.78 -13.03 -20.01
N VAL A 691 19.98 -12.48 -21.21
CA VAL A 691 19.16 -11.37 -21.77
C VAL A 691 17.68 -11.73 -21.98
N ASN A 692 17.35 -13.02 -22.03
CA ASN A 692 15.97 -13.52 -22.12
C ASN A 692 15.38 -13.85 -20.73
N GLY A 693 16.13 -13.63 -19.64
CA GLY A 693 15.72 -14.02 -18.30
C GLY A 693 15.84 -15.53 -18.04
N THR A 694 16.62 -16.25 -18.85
CA THR A 694 16.86 -17.69 -18.66
C THR A 694 17.88 -17.92 -17.56
N SER A 695 17.52 -18.81 -16.63
CA SER A 695 18.43 -19.26 -15.57
C SER A 695 19.68 -19.96 -16.16
N PRO A 696 20.87 -19.82 -15.55
CA PRO A 696 22.07 -20.54 -15.99
C PRO A 696 21.99 -22.06 -15.73
N GLY A 697 20.93 -22.54 -15.06
CA GLY A 697 20.65 -23.97 -14.88
C GLY A 697 21.48 -24.69 -13.81
N SER A 698 22.36 -23.97 -13.12
CA SER A 698 23.26 -24.49 -12.08
C SER A 698 23.53 -23.45 -10.99
N ASN A 699 23.99 -23.93 -9.83
CA ASN A 699 24.57 -23.07 -8.80
C ASN A 699 25.88 -22.43 -9.29
N GLN A 700 26.16 -21.22 -8.81
CA GLN A 700 27.33 -20.43 -9.21
C GLN A 700 28.33 -20.30 -8.05
N TYR A 701 29.63 -20.28 -8.37
CA TYR A 701 30.69 -20.36 -7.35
C TYR A 701 31.76 -19.28 -7.55
N ILE A 702 32.20 -18.67 -6.44
CA ILE A 702 33.47 -17.93 -6.37
C ILE A 702 34.32 -18.56 -5.26
N ALA A 703 35.51 -19.05 -5.58
CA ALA A 703 36.32 -19.81 -4.63
C ALA A 703 37.79 -19.37 -4.58
N GLY A 704 38.38 -19.43 -3.38
CA GLY A 704 39.78 -19.06 -3.16
C GLY A 704 40.00 -17.55 -3.05
N GLY A 705 41.24 -17.13 -2.82
CA GLY A 705 41.63 -15.71 -2.78
C GLY A 705 40.77 -14.79 -1.90
N VAL A 706 40.78 -13.50 -2.26
CA VAL A 706 40.08 -12.41 -1.56
C VAL A 706 39.28 -11.57 -2.55
N LEU A 707 38.02 -11.29 -2.20
CA LEU A 707 37.20 -10.24 -2.81
C LEU A 707 37.37 -8.97 -1.97
N GLU A 708 38.00 -7.95 -2.54
CA GLU A 708 38.34 -6.70 -1.85
C GLU A 708 37.43 -5.56 -2.33
N PHE A 709 36.64 -5.01 -1.41
CA PHE A 709 35.70 -3.93 -1.69
C PHE A 709 36.16 -2.55 -1.16
N GLY A 710 37.28 -2.48 -0.42
CA GLY A 710 37.81 -1.19 0.03
C GLY A 710 36.93 -0.52 1.08
N SER A 711 36.73 0.80 1.01
CA SER A 711 36.00 1.57 2.02
C SER A 711 34.50 1.70 1.79
N ARG A 712 33.98 1.26 0.63
CA ARG A 712 32.56 1.35 0.32
C ARG A 712 31.94 -0.05 0.38
N GLU A 713 30.62 -0.07 0.33
CA GLU A 713 29.79 -1.25 0.56
C GLU A 713 30.01 -2.34 -0.50
N ALA A 714 30.14 -3.58 -0.06
CA ALA A 714 30.12 -4.75 -0.93
C ALA A 714 28.68 -5.09 -1.32
N ILE A 715 28.30 -4.93 -2.59
CA ILE A 715 26.94 -5.26 -3.05
C ILE A 715 26.99 -6.54 -3.89
N ILE A 716 26.27 -7.57 -3.42
CA ILE A 716 26.18 -8.87 -4.08
C ILE A 716 24.71 -9.22 -4.29
N VAL A 717 24.33 -9.39 -5.56
CA VAL A 717 22.95 -9.67 -5.96
C VAL A 717 22.88 -11.03 -6.64
N ASN A 718 21.90 -11.85 -6.22
CA ASN A 718 21.62 -13.13 -6.85
C ASN A 718 20.19 -13.23 -7.37
N GLU A 719 20.09 -13.22 -8.69
CA GLU A 719 18.86 -13.32 -9.49
C GLU A 719 18.93 -14.48 -10.51
N SER A 720 19.95 -15.33 -10.39
CA SER A 720 20.22 -16.40 -11.35
C SER A 720 19.11 -17.46 -11.45
N GLY A 721 18.19 -17.52 -10.49
CA GLY A 721 17.27 -18.64 -10.31
C GLY A 721 17.88 -19.84 -9.57
N ASN A 722 19.17 -19.78 -9.21
CA ASN A 722 19.88 -20.81 -8.45
C ASN A 722 20.62 -20.20 -7.25
N SER A 723 21.26 -21.04 -6.44
CA SER A 723 22.09 -20.55 -5.32
C SER A 723 23.47 -20.10 -5.81
N ALA A 724 24.03 -19.10 -5.13
CA ALA A 724 25.42 -18.67 -5.31
C ALA A 724 26.22 -18.97 -4.04
N PHE A 725 27.44 -19.48 -4.22
CA PHE A 725 28.33 -19.89 -3.15
C PHE A 725 29.62 -19.08 -3.19
N ILE A 726 29.88 -18.34 -2.11
CA ILE A 726 31.09 -17.53 -1.95
C ILE A 726 32.00 -18.26 -0.95
N ARG A 727 33.03 -18.87 -1.51
CA ARG A 727 34.15 -19.58 -0.84
C ARG A 727 35.45 -18.78 -0.93
N SER A 728 35.32 -17.47 -1.11
CA SER A 728 36.41 -16.49 -1.12
C SER A 728 36.28 -15.64 0.14
N THR A 729 37.38 -15.13 0.66
CA THR A 729 37.31 -14.18 1.79
C THR A 729 36.76 -12.85 1.27
N ILE A 730 35.69 -12.33 1.85
CA ILE A 730 35.21 -10.98 1.60
C ILE A 730 35.91 -10.03 2.57
N ASN A 731 36.55 -8.99 2.04
CA ASN A 731 37.24 -7.95 2.79
C ASN A 731 36.78 -6.55 2.38
N GLY A 732 36.92 -5.59 3.29
CA GLY A 732 36.54 -4.18 3.11
C GLY A 732 35.94 -3.59 4.38
N SER A 733 35.88 -2.27 4.49
CA SER A 733 35.35 -1.59 5.68
C SER A 733 33.92 -1.04 5.54
N GLY A 734 33.36 -1.07 4.32
CA GLY A 734 32.05 -0.48 4.02
C GLY A 734 30.83 -1.40 4.23
N GLY A 735 30.99 -2.59 4.80
CA GLY A 735 29.91 -3.54 5.03
C GLY A 735 29.55 -4.42 3.81
N LEU A 736 28.50 -5.22 3.96
CA LEU A 736 28.00 -6.18 2.97
C LEU A 736 26.50 -6.02 2.76
N THR A 737 26.06 -5.84 1.52
CA THR A 737 24.67 -5.94 1.09
C THR A 737 24.43 -7.18 0.26
N LYS A 738 23.49 -8.00 0.73
CA LYS A 738 22.87 -9.10 -0.03
C LYS A 738 21.52 -8.62 -0.59
N ALA A 739 21.34 -8.75 -1.90
CA ALA A 739 20.03 -8.59 -2.52
C ALA A 739 19.75 -9.64 -3.61
N GLY A 740 18.62 -9.52 -4.28
CA GLY A 740 18.08 -10.47 -5.25
C GLY A 740 17.40 -11.68 -4.60
N GLY A 741 16.39 -12.23 -5.28
CA GLY A 741 15.49 -13.24 -4.73
C GLY A 741 16.15 -14.57 -4.36
N ASN A 742 17.31 -14.89 -4.94
CA ASN A 742 17.96 -16.19 -4.73
C ASN A 742 19.01 -16.19 -3.62
N THR A 743 19.31 -17.39 -3.11
CA THR A 743 20.16 -17.59 -1.93
C THR A 743 21.63 -17.31 -2.21
N ILE A 744 22.32 -16.67 -1.27
CA ILE A 744 23.79 -16.60 -1.21
C ILE A 744 24.30 -17.33 0.02
N TYR A 745 25.30 -18.18 -0.17
CA TYR A 745 26.01 -18.89 0.89
C TYR A 745 27.39 -18.25 1.12
N LEU A 746 27.69 -17.92 2.37
CA LEU A 746 29.02 -17.55 2.84
C LEU A 746 29.65 -18.78 3.51
N ASP A 747 30.62 -19.36 2.81
CA ASP A 747 31.23 -20.65 3.17
C ASP A 747 32.58 -20.52 3.88
N ASN A 748 33.14 -19.33 3.91
CA ASN A 748 34.47 -19.07 4.45
C ASN A 748 34.42 -17.97 5.51
N SER A 749 35.46 -17.92 6.33
CA SER A 749 35.70 -16.77 7.22
C SER A 749 35.86 -15.51 6.39
N ASN A 750 35.15 -14.46 6.76
CA ASN A 750 35.27 -13.13 6.15
C ASN A 750 35.99 -12.17 7.11
N THR A 751 36.48 -11.04 6.58
CA THR A 751 37.22 -10.03 7.37
C THR A 751 36.70 -8.61 7.15
N TYR A 752 35.56 -8.46 6.47
CA TYR A 752 34.96 -7.15 6.31
C TYR A 752 34.45 -6.59 7.64
N THR A 753 34.42 -5.26 7.75
CA THR A 753 33.79 -4.52 8.85
C THR A 753 32.56 -3.75 8.33
N GLY A 754 31.81 -3.10 9.22
CA GLY A 754 30.60 -2.34 8.88
C GLY A 754 29.33 -3.20 8.90
N ASP A 755 28.22 -2.68 8.40
CA ASP A 755 26.92 -3.34 8.53
C ASP A 755 26.71 -4.44 7.47
N THR A 756 26.09 -5.55 7.87
CA THR A 756 25.56 -6.56 6.95
C THR A 756 24.08 -6.29 6.73
N ASN A 757 23.69 -5.89 5.51
CA ASN A 757 22.31 -5.67 5.11
C ASN A 757 21.81 -6.82 4.24
N ILE A 758 20.65 -7.38 4.57
CA ILE A 758 19.95 -8.40 3.79
C ILE A 758 18.69 -7.74 3.25
N ALA A 759 18.83 -7.15 2.07
CA ALA A 759 17.79 -6.36 1.41
C ALA A 759 16.72 -7.23 0.73
N GLU A 760 17.10 -8.43 0.25
CA GLU A 760 16.22 -9.39 -0.42
C GLU A 760 16.82 -10.81 -0.43
N GLY A 761 15.95 -11.81 -0.39
CA GLY A 761 16.31 -13.23 -0.46
C GLY A 761 17.02 -13.73 0.79
N ILE A 762 17.69 -14.88 0.68
CA ILE A 762 18.30 -15.57 1.83
C ILE A 762 19.82 -15.39 1.81
N LEU A 763 20.38 -14.93 2.93
CA LEU A 763 21.81 -15.05 3.25
C LEU A 763 22.02 -16.24 4.18
N VAL A 764 22.82 -17.20 3.76
CA VAL A 764 23.15 -18.39 4.53
C VAL A 764 24.59 -18.33 5.02
N LEU A 765 24.79 -18.44 6.32
CA LEU A 765 26.11 -18.54 6.93
C LEU A 765 26.44 -19.98 7.24
N ARG A 766 27.53 -20.49 6.67
CA ARG A 766 28.04 -21.85 6.94
C ARG A 766 29.38 -21.88 7.67
N ASP A 767 30.06 -20.75 7.75
CA ASP A 767 31.23 -20.54 8.61
C ASP A 767 30.87 -19.66 9.82
N GLN A 768 31.47 -19.94 10.97
CA GLN A 768 31.23 -19.20 12.23
C GLN A 768 31.67 -17.72 12.14
N ASN A 769 32.63 -17.42 11.28
CA ASN A 769 33.13 -16.08 10.98
C ASN A 769 32.61 -15.57 9.63
N GLY A 770 31.48 -16.12 9.14
CA GLY A 770 30.89 -15.74 7.86
C GLY A 770 30.45 -14.26 7.79
N LEU A 771 30.26 -13.58 8.92
CA LEU A 771 29.97 -12.14 8.96
C LEU A 771 31.19 -11.25 9.17
N GLY A 772 32.40 -11.83 9.27
CA GLY A 772 33.59 -11.07 9.64
C GLY A 772 33.41 -10.30 10.94
N ASP A 773 33.84 -9.04 10.95
CA ASP A 773 33.77 -8.12 12.08
C ASP A 773 32.61 -7.12 11.91
N SER A 774 31.47 -7.59 11.40
CA SER A 774 30.28 -6.74 11.18
C SER A 774 29.75 -6.12 12.48
N THR A 775 29.34 -4.86 12.40
CA THR A 775 28.81 -4.08 13.53
C THR A 775 27.32 -4.27 13.78
N GLN A 776 26.55 -4.50 12.72
CA GLN A 776 25.10 -4.69 12.76
C GLN A 776 24.66 -5.59 11.61
N VAL A 777 23.69 -6.48 11.88
CA VAL A 777 22.97 -7.20 10.83
C VAL A 777 21.57 -6.64 10.71
N ARG A 778 21.21 -6.16 9.51
CA ARG A 778 19.90 -5.59 9.19
C ARG A 778 19.17 -6.48 8.19
N VAL A 779 17.94 -6.85 8.52
CA VAL A 779 17.08 -7.65 7.65
C VAL A 779 15.89 -6.79 7.25
N GLU A 780 15.74 -6.52 5.96
CA GLU A 780 14.74 -5.60 5.41
C GLU A 780 13.82 -6.36 4.44
N GLY A 781 12.55 -5.93 4.34
CA GLY A 781 11.56 -6.54 3.43
C GLY A 781 11.48 -8.06 3.54
N ASP A 782 11.67 -8.75 2.42
CA ASP A 782 11.65 -10.22 2.32
C ASP A 782 13.03 -10.86 2.55
N GLY A 783 14.00 -10.08 3.04
CA GLY A 783 15.32 -10.56 3.43
C GLY A 783 15.24 -11.60 4.55
N ARG A 784 16.14 -12.59 4.52
CA ARG A 784 16.21 -13.66 5.52
C ARG A 784 17.65 -14.03 5.83
N LEU A 785 18.00 -14.10 7.12
CA LEU A 785 19.26 -14.67 7.60
C LEU A 785 19.05 -16.12 8.03
N SER A 786 19.89 -17.03 7.52
CA SER A 786 19.93 -18.42 7.95
C SER A 786 21.29 -18.75 8.54
N LEU A 787 21.28 -19.20 9.80
CA LEU A 787 22.47 -19.58 10.54
C LEU A 787 22.58 -21.11 10.57
N PHE A 788 23.63 -21.68 9.99
CA PHE A 788 23.90 -23.11 10.15
C PHE A 788 24.81 -23.32 11.37
N GLY A 789 24.34 -24.12 12.32
CA GLY A 789 25.19 -24.62 13.40
C GLY A 789 26.26 -25.54 12.81
N ALA A 790 27.53 -25.31 13.17
CA ALA A 790 28.63 -26.13 12.70
C ALA A 790 28.41 -27.60 13.13
N TRP A 791 28.35 -28.52 12.17
CA TRP A 791 28.71 -29.90 12.44
C TRP A 791 30.22 -29.92 12.65
N HIS A 792 30.65 -29.92 13.92
CA HIS A 792 32.01 -30.33 14.27
C HIS A 792 32.23 -31.76 13.76
N GLN A 793 32.84 -31.94 12.59
CA GLN A 793 33.58 -33.16 12.33
C GLN A 793 34.77 -33.14 13.30
N ARG A 794 34.65 -33.88 14.40
CA ARG A 794 35.80 -34.23 15.22
C ARG A 794 36.72 -35.09 14.34
N HIS A 795 37.85 -34.50 13.96
CA HIS A 795 39.12 -35.07 13.51
C HIS A 795 39.10 -36.32 12.65
#